data_AF-A0A2R6N3C3-F1
#
_entry.id   AF-A0A2R6N3C3-F1
#
_cell.length_a   1.000
_cell.length_b   1.000
_cell.length_c   1.000
_cell.angle_alpha   90.00
_cell.angle_beta   90.00
_cell.angle_gamma   90.00
#
_symmetry.space_group_name_H-M   'P 1'
#
loop_
_entity.id
_entity.type
_entity.pdbx_description
1 polymer ?
#
loop_
_entity_poly.entity_id
_entity_poly.type
_entity_poly.pdbx_seq_one_letter_code
_entity_poly.pdbx_strand_id
1 'polypeptide(L)'
;MEYHEAADYLTSLQQHRPKLGLDTTARMLAHLGDPQDEVDWVQIAGSNGKGSTARILDSAFRTGGLDVGLFTSPRLNDVREQVRVNGRKIPTERLAELVTELKPCIEHLRADDDMPTHFEVLTTLAIAHFGAADVDVGVLEVGIGGRYDATSVVDPVAAAVTSVSLEHTELLGETVEEIARDKAQVAPSGAPLVTGASGDALAAIRGETDVVTVGGADADVHAVEDGMRSEIESHVSITGTDWALESRLPLLGAHQATNAGVASVLARQVAGLSTSTIAEGLQGATWPGRFEIRSTDPMVVLDGSHNPGAAATLRDLVGRYAYDDLHVVFAAMRDKNHERMVAAYPDVDTAYTTRPDNDRAADPAALAATFEGHADTIHQIPSVPEATERAIASADPDDFVLVTGSLYAVAEARDRWTRLLVPKDRGRRLSRDAVFTGAAFQEATVEAVDTRVFNAYLRKEQARTVAEHLEAIGGTCLRSTTGAPGKFVVTVLSGTGPQLRTLADAIAEEGDGLAHLSRQLREAVDAGRSRPGSWDAVETDRTAVMGVLNVTPDSFYDGGEYDRLDAAVERAEEMVAEGADVVDVGGESTRPGADPVSVEEEIERVVPVVEALSSLDVALSVDTRKAAVADATLAAGADVVNDVSGLSDPEMRFIVADHDASLVVMHSQSTPVDPDRSTSYGDVVEDVLYELNERVLLAEQAGIDRERIVVDPGCGFGKRPAESFELVDRVAEFQALGCPVMVGHSRKSMYERVGCGSGERLAPTLALTAMAAERGADVVRVHDVAENAAVVRSVAAMNGG
;
A
#
# COMPACT_ATOMS: atom_id res chain seq x y z
N MET A 1 -4.81 23.36 14.29
CA MET A 1 -5.62 22.28 14.88
C MET A 1 -4.79 21.01 14.79
N GLU A 2 -5.01 20.07 15.69
CA GLU A 2 -4.40 18.73 15.56
C GLU A 2 -5.12 17.93 14.46
N TYR A 3 -4.46 16.91 13.91
CA TYR A 3 -5.02 16.10 12.83
C TYR A 3 -6.39 15.47 13.16
N HIS A 4 -6.55 14.94 14.37
CA HIS A 4 -7.82 14.33 14.79
C HIS A 4 -8.98 15.35 14.81
N GLU A 5 -8.72 16.59 15.19
CA GLU A 5 -9.72 17.67 15.16
C GLU A 5 -10.12 18.00 13.72
N ALA A 6 -9.15 18.02 12.80
CA ALA A 6 -9.40 18.24 11.38
C ALA A 6 -10.23 17.10 10.76
N ALA A 7 -9.87 15.85 11.09
CA ALA A 7 -10.58 14.65 10.66
C ALA A 7 -12.04 14.60 11.17
N ASP A 8 -12.26 14.94 12.44
CA ASP A 8 -13.60 15.02 13.03
C ASP A 8 -14.43 16.14 12.38
N TYR A 9 -13.80 17.30 12.10
CA TYR A 9 -14.43 18.39 11.39
C TYR A 9 -14.88 17.97 9.99
N LEU A 10 -14.02 17.32 9.20
CA LEU A 10 -14.37 16.78 7.88
C LEU A 10 -15.53 15.76 8.00
N THR A 11 -15.47 14.86 8.97
CA THR A 11 -16.52 13.86 9.19
C THR A 11 -17.88 14.51 9.49
N SER A 12 -17.90 15.62 10.24
CA SER A 12 -19.14 16.36 10.53
C SER A 12 -19.85 16.90 9.28
N LEU A 13 -19.11 17.11 8.17
CA LEU A 13 -19.66 17.59 6.91
C LEU A 13 -20.42 16.50 6.13
N GLN A 14 -20.24 15.22 6.45
CA GLN A 14 -20.87 14.08 5.75
C GLN A 14 -22.40 14.03 5.90
N GLN A 15 -22.98 14.80 6.82
CA GLN A 15 -24.41 14.84 7.09
C GLN A 15 -25.22 15.61 6.03
N HIS A 16 -24.55 16.30 5.11
CA HIS A 16 -25.18 17.14 4.09
C HIS A 16 -25.41 16.33 2.81
N ARG A 17 -26.58 16.50 2.18
CA ARG A 17 -26.89 15.83 0.91
C ARG A 17 -25.98 16.35 -0.21
N PRO A 18 -25.66 15.51 -1.23
CA PRO A 18 -24.99 15.99 -2.42
C PRO A 18 -25.74 17.17 -3.03
N LYS A 19 -25.00 18.23 -3.34
CA LYS A 19 -25.48 19.43 -4.02
C LYS A 19 -24.75 19.53 -5.36
N LEU A 20 -25.49 19.84 -6.42
CA LEU A 20 -24.89 20.14 -7.72
C LEU A 20 -24.55 21.63 -7.78
N GLY A 21 -23.36 21.94 -8.27
CA GLY A 21 -22.90 23.32 -8.47
C GLY A 21 -21.41 23.47 -8.18
N LEU A 22 -20.80 24.46 -8.82
CA LEU A 22 -19.36 24.71 -8.71
C LEU A 22 -19.04 25.91 -7.80
N ASP A 23 -20.02 26.79 -7.58
CA ASP A 23 -19.81 28.09 -6.91
C ASP A 23 -19.19 27.94 -5.51
N THR A 24 -19.66 26.96 -4.73
CA THR A 24 -19.18 26.72 -3.36
C THR A 24 -17.71 26.28 -3.36
N THR A 25 -17.35 25.33 -4.22
CA THR A 25 -15.96 24.86 -4.38
C THR A 25 -15.05 25.95 -4.93
N ALA A 26 -15.50 26.69 -5.95
CA ALA A 26 -14.76 27.81 -6.54
C ALA A 26 -14.46 28.91 -5.50
N ARG A 27 -15.40 29.24 -4.61
CA ARG A 27 -15.17 30.20 -3.52
C ARG A 27 -14.13 29.72 -2.51
N MET A 28 -14.11 28.42 -2.21
CA MET A 28 -13.09 27.85 -1.31
C MET A 28 -11.71 27.84 -1.96
N LEU A 29 -11.62 27.55 -3.26
CA LEU A 29 -10.37 27.61 -4.02
C LEU A 29 -9.83 29.04 -4.16
N ALA A 30 -10.69 30.01 -4.45
CA ALA A 30 -10.32 31.43 -4.49
C ALA A 30 -9.79 31.92 -3.14
N HIS A 31 -10.31 31.40 -2.03
CA HIS A 31 -9.79 31.68 -0.68
C HIS A 31 -8.36 31.14 -0.48
N LEU A 32 -7.99 30.05 -1.18
CA LEU A 32 -6.66 29.45 -1.16
C LEU A 32 -5.73 29.98 -2.28
N GLY A 33 -6.14 31.01 -3.01
CA GLY A 33 -5.32 31.64 -4.04
C GLY A 33 -5.37 30.96 -5.42
N ASP A 34 -6.47 30.26 -5.71
CA ASP A 34 -6.73 29.64 -7.02
C ASP A 34 -5.69 28.58 -7.48
N PRO A 35 -5.34 27.60 -6.63
CA PRO A 35 -4.32 26.58 -6.95
C PRO A 35 -4.71 25.66 -8.13
N GLN A 36 -5.98 25.65 -8.55
CA GLN A 36 -6.42 24.93 -9.73
C GLN A 36 -5.83 25.47 -11.03
N ASP A 37 -5.35 26.72 -11.06
CA ASP A 37 -4.79 27.35 -12.26
C ASP A 37 -3.29 27.02 -12.47
N GLU A 38 -2.67 26.31 -11.53
CA GLU A 38 -1.22 26.03 -11.50
C GLU A 38 -0.85 24.62 -11.98
N VAL A 39 -1.82 23.74 -12.20
CA VAL A 39 -1.61 22.30 -12.46
C VAL A 39 -2.33 21.88 -13.74
N ASP A 40 -1.74 20.98 -14.52
CA ASP A 40 -2.43 20.32 -15.64
C ASP A 40 -3.36 19.21 -15.11
N TRP A 41 -4.62 19.19 -15.55
CA TRP A 41 -5.63 18.28 -14.99
C TRP A 41 -6.07 17.18 -15.95
N VAL A 42 -6.27 15.98 -15.39
CA VAL A 42 -7.01 14.88 -16.02
C VAL A 42 -8.27 14.57 -15.22
N GLN A 43 -9.44 14.64 -15.84
CA GLN A 43 -10.71 14.26 -15.21
C GLN A 43 -11.21 12.90 -15.68
N ILE A 44 -11.61 12.04 -14.74
CA ILE A 44 -12.11 10.70 -15.04
C ILE A 44 -13.53 10.55 -14.51
N ALA A 45 -14.50 10.68 -15.42
CA ALA A 45 -15.91 10.44 -15.20
C ALA A 45 -16.32 9.03 -15.63
N GLY A 46 -17.53 8.63 -15.25
CA GLY A 46 -18.09 7.32 -15.59
C GLY A 46 -18.94 6.73 -14.47
N SER A 47 -19.60 5.62 -14.76
CA SER A 47 -20.36 4.85 -13.78
C SER A 47 -19.47 3.89 -13.02
N ASN A 48 -18.80 3.00 -13.76
CA ASN A 48 -17.83 2.04 -13.22
C ASN A 48 -16.45 2.26 -13.85
N GLY A 49 -15.38 1.85 -13.16
CA GLY A 49 -14.02 1.87 -13.70
C GLY A 49 -13.24 3.19 -13.52
N LYS A 50 -13.85 4.23 -12.94
CA LYS A 50 -13.20 5.54 -12.70
C LYS A 50 -11.92 5.41 -11.87
N GLY A 51 -12.04 4.98 -10.60
CA GLY A 51 -10.89 4.77 -9.73
C GLY A 51 -9.85 3.78 -10.26
N SER A 52 -10.26 2.71 -10.95
CA SER A 52 -9.30 1.78 -11.59
C SER A 52 -8.50 2.47 -12.70
N THR A 53 -9.18 3.22 -13.58
CA THR A 53 -8.53 4.00 -14.65
C THR A 53 -7.59 5.05 -14.05
N ALA A 54 -8.03 5.74 -12.99
CA ALA A 54 -7.22 6.74 -12.29
C ALA A 54 -5.94 6.14 -11.69
N ARG A 55 -6.01 4.95 -11.09
CA ARG A 55 -4.85 4.24 -10.55
C ARG A 55 -3.90 3.71 -11.61
N ILE A 56 -4.42 3.17 -12.71
CA ILE A 56 -3.58 2.73 -13.84
C ILE A 56 -2.86 3.94 -14.43
N LEU A 57 -3.57 5.06 -14.60
CA LEU A 57 -2.99 6.30 -15.14
C LEU A 57 -1.93 6.90 -14.21
N ASP A 58 -2.21 6.98 -12.90
CA ASP A 58 -1.22 7.40 -11.88
C ASP A 58 0.05 6.53 -11.95
N SER A 59 -0.12 5.21 -12.04
CA SER A 59 1.01 4.29 -12.18
C SER A 59 1.82 4.57 -13.45
N ALA A 60 1.16 4.71 -14.60
CA ALA A 60 1.83 4.99 -15.87
C ALA A 60 2.56 6.34 -15.89
N PHE A 61 1.95 7.40 -15.35
CA PHE A 61 2.60 8.72 -15.26
C PHE A 61 3.82 8.69 -14.35
N ARG A 62 3.73 8.05 -13.17
CA ARG A 62 4.88 7.91 -12.26
C ARG A 62 6.00 7.09 -12.88
N THR A 63 5.68 6.00 -13.58
CA THR A 63 6.67 5.22 -14.35
C THR A 63 7.30 6.07 -15.47
N GLY A 64 6.53 6.99 -16.06
CA GLY A 64 7.02 8.00 -17.00
C GLY A 64 7.88 9.10 -16.39
N GLY A 65 8.06 9.10 -15.07
CA GLY A 65 8.87 10.09 -14.34
C GLY A 65 8.15 11.40 -14.00
N LEU A 66 6.82 11.45 -14.13
CA LEU A 66 6.03 12.63 -13.74
C LEU A 66 5.73 12.60 -12.23
N ASP A 67 5.67 13.79 -11.64
CA ASP A 67 5.09 14.02 -10.32
C ASP A 67 3.56 14.11 -10.44
N VAL A 68 2.85 13.22 -9.75
CA VAL A 68 1.40 13.02 -9.95
C VAL A 68 0.62 13.28 -8.67
N GLY A 69 -0.38 14.16 -8.76
CA GLY A 69 -1.47 14.27 -7.78
C GLY A 69 -2.62 13.34 -8.16
N LEU A 70 -3.15 12.55 -7.21
CA LEU A 70 -4.27 11.65 -7.44
C LEU A 70 -5.37 11.86 -6.39
N PHE A 71 -6.57 12.20 -6.86
CA PHE A 71 -7.78 12.28 -6.06
C PHE A 71 -8.77 11.17 -6.41
N THR A 72 -9.13 10.32 -5.44
CA THR A 72 -10.07 9.19 -5.64
C THR A 72 -11.14 9.09 -4.56
N SER A 73 -12.25 8.43 -4.88
CA SER A 73 -13.35 8.24 -3.92
C SER A 73 -14.16 6.96 -4.18
N PRO A 74 -14.82 6.38 -3.15
CA PRO A 74 -14.72 6.73 -1.73
C PRO A 74 -13.44 6.16 -1.09
N ARG A 75 -13.12 6.60 0.14
CA ARG A 75 -12.06 6.00 0.98
C ARG A 75 -12.41 4.57 1.41
N LEU A 76 -11.39 3.78 1.78
CA LEU A 76 -11.60 2.56 2.58
C LEU A 76 -11.64 2.93 4.07
N ASN A 77 -10.48 3.23 4.66
CA ASN A 77 -10.36 3.42 6.11
C ASN A 77 -9.87 4.82 6.48
N ASP A 78 -8.89 5.35 5.76
CA ASP A 78 -8.29 6.66 6.04
C ASP A 78 -8.67 7.68 4.96
N VAL A 79 -9.15 8.86 5.37
CA VAL A 79 -9.48 9.96 4.45
C VAL A 79 -8.28 10.41 3.61
N ARG A 80 -7.06 10.27 4.14
CA ARG A 80 -5.82 10.58 3.43
C ARG A 80 -5.57 9.64 2.24
N GLU A 81 -6.22 8.45 2.19
CA GLU A 81 -6.11 7.54 1.04
C GLU A 81 -6.67 8.15 -0.26
N GLN A 82 -7.58 9.11 -0.12
CA GLN A 82 -8.26 9.77 -1.22
C GLN A 82 -7.39 10.82 -1.90
N VAL A 83 -6.41 11.39 -1.20
CA VAL A 83 -5.55 12.47 -1.69
C VAL A 83 -4.12 11.97 -1.64
N ARG A 84 -3.51 11.75 -2.81
CA ARG A 84 -2.15 11.23 -2.90
C ARG A 84 -1.28 12.09 -3.80
N VAL A 85 -0.01 12.23 -3.42
CA VAL A 85 1.05 12.75 -4.29
C VAL A 85 2.08 11.66 -4.44
N ASN A 86 2.37 11.27 -5.68
CA ASN A 86 3.33 10.22 -6.01
C ASN A 86 3.08 8.89 -5.27
N GLY A 87 1.81 8.47 -5.24
CA GLY A 87 1.36 7.27 -4.54
C GLY A 87 1.27 7.40 -3.00
N ARG A 88 1.80 8.46 -2.40
CA ARG A 88 1.82 8.68 -0.95
C ARG A 88 0.61 9.49 -0.49
N LYS A 89 0.03 9.13 0.65
CA LYS A 89 -1.11 9.85 1.25
C LYS A 89 -0.68 11.27 1.65
N ILE A 90 -1.59 12.23 1.58
CA ILE A 90 -1.36 13.58 2.16
C ILE A 90 -0.90 13.45 3.63
N PRO A 91 0.16 14.15 4.07
CA PRO A 91 0.61 14.11 5.46
C PRO A 91 -0.46 14.59 6.45
N THR A 92 -0.43 14.06 7.69
CA THR A 92 -1.37 14.42 8.75
C THR A 92 -1.35 15.92 9.06
N GLU A 93 -0.16 16.49 9.13
CA GLU A 93 0.06 17.91 9.42
C GLU A 93 -0.52 18.76 8.30
N ARG A 94 -0.25 18.38 7.04
CA ARG A 94 -0.73 19.14 5.87
C ARG A 94 -2.24 19.14 5.76
N LEU A 95 -2.89 18.01 6.03
CA LEU A 95 -4.36 17.94 6.09
C LEU A 95 -4.90 18.87 7.19
N ALA A 96 -4.30 18.84 8.38
CA ALA A 96 -4.73 19.68 9.50
C ALA A 96 -4.54 21.18 9.24
N GLU A 97 -3.43 21.55 8.60
CA GLU A 97 -3.15 22.92 8.14
C GLU A 97 -4.22 23.41 7.19
N LEU A 98 -4.48 22.67 6.10
CA LEU A 98 -5.44 23.09 5.09
C LEU A 98 -6.88 23.16 5.64
N VAL A 99 -7.28 22.23 6.52
CA VAL A 99 -8.60 22.32 7.19
C VAL A 99 -8.65 23.56 8.10
N THR A 100 -7.55 23.91 8.78
CA THR A 100 -7.46 25.15 9.57
C THR A 100 -7.63 26.38 8.69
N GLU A 101 -7.00 26.39 7.52
CA GLU A 101 -7.03 27.49 6.57
C GLU A 101 -8.41 27.68 5.91
N LEU A 102 -9.11 26.58 5.61
CA LEU A 102 -10.44 26.60 5.01
C LEU A 102 -11.56 26.91 6.01
N LYS A 103 -11.38 26.60 7.29
CA LYS A 103 -12.43 26.75 8.31
C LYS A 103 -13.07 28.15 8.35
N PRO A 104 -12.32 29.27 8.32
CA PRO A 104 -12.93 30.60 8.21
C PRO A 104 -13.80 30.76 6.97
N CYS A 105 -13.37 30.27 5.80
CA CYS A 105 -14.15 30.35 4.57
C CYS A 105 -15.46 29.54 4.69
N ILE A 106 -15.38 28.33 5.24
CA ILE A 106 -16.56 27.47 5.49
C ILE A 106 -17.54 28.15 6.46
N GLU A 107 -17.05 28.85 7.48
CA GLU A 107 -17.90 29.62 8.40
C GLU A 107 -18.63 30.78 7.71
N HIS A 108 -17.99 31.47 6.75
CA HIS A 108 -18.65 32.49 5.93
C HIS A 108 -19.68 31.88 4.98
N LEU A 109 -19.33 30.77 4.30
CA LEU A 109 -20.24 30.02 3.44
C LEU A 109 -21.49 29.58 4.22
N ARG A 110 -21.31 29.09 5.46
CA ARG A 110 -22.42 28.78 6.35
C ARG A 110 -23.30 29.98 6.67
N ALA A 111 -22.71 31.15 6.89
CA ALA A 111 -23.47 32.38 7.15
C ALA A 111 -24.29 32.82 5.92
N ASP A 112 -23.85 32.46 4.72
CA ASP A 112 -24.52 32.71 3.45
C ASP A 112 -25.55 31.62 3.06
N ASP A 113 -25.83 30.66 3.95
CA ASP A 113 -26.69 29.48 3.68
C ASP A 113 -26.14 28.58 2.55
N ASP A 114 -24.82 28.57 2.37
CA ASP A 114 -24.11 27.83 1.32
C ASP A 114 -23.11 26.82 1.90
N MET A 115 -23.53 26.07 2.93
CA MET A 115 -22.67 25.10 3.61
C MET A 115 -22.10 24.05 2.63
N PRO A 116 -20.76 23.89 2.54
CA PRO A 116 -20.16 22.91 1.66
C PRO A 116 -20.37 21.48 2.16
N THR A 117 -20.49 20.56 1.21
CA THR A 117 -20.47 19.13 1.44
C THR A 117 -19.06 18.65 1.78
N HIS A 118 -18.98 17.46 2.38
CA HIS A 118 -17.69 16.79 2.63
C HIS A 118 -16.87 16.60 1.35
N PHE A 119 -17.52 16.31 0.22
CA PHE A 119 -16.84 16.07 -1.05
C PHE A 119 -16.23 17.36 -1.65
N GLU A 120 -16.94 18.48 -1.56
CA GLU A 120 -16.42 19.78 -2.02
C GLU A 120 -15.20 20.23 -1.21
N VAL A 121 -15.22 20.06 0.12
CA VAL A 121 -14.07 20.38 0.97
C VAL A 121 -12.88 19.46 0.66
N LEU A 122 -13.10 18.15 0.50
CA LEU A 122 -12.02 17.23 0.13
C LEU A 122 -11.42 17.51 -1.25
N THR A 123 -12.26 17.87 -2.22
CA THR A 123 -11.81 18.24 -3.57
C THR A 123 -10.93 19.48 -3.50
N THR A 124 -11.36 20.51 -2.76
CA THR A 124 -10.58 21.73 -2.54
C THR A 124 -9.24 21.44 -1.86
N LEU A 125 -9.25 20.59 -0.83
CA LEU A 125 -8.04 20.14 -0.13
C LEU A 125 -7.06 19.42 -1.05
N ALA A 126 -7.57 18.54 -1.92
CA ALA A 126 -6.76 17.80 -2.88
C ALA A 126 -6.07 18.75 -3.87
N ILE A 127 -6.85 19.64 -4.50
CA ILE A 127 -6.34 20.61 -5.46
C ILE A 127 -5.27 21.51 -4.82
N ALA A 128 -5.54 22.06 -3.63
CA ALA A 128 -4.58 22.89 -2.91
C ALA A 128 -3.32 22.14 -2.48
N HIS A 129 -3.44 20.84 -2.16
CA HIS A 129 -2.26 20.03 -1.87
C HIS A 129 -1.42 19.78 -3.11
N PHE A 130 -2.04 19.52 -4.25
CA PHE A 130 -1.35 19.24 -5.51
C PHE A 130 -0.62 20.47 -6.05
N GLY A 131 -1.27 21.65 -6.06
CA GLY A 131 -0.59 22.90 -6.44
C GLY A 131 0.60 23.22 -5.52
N ALA A 132 0.43 23.07 -4.20
CA ALA A 132 1.53 23.28 -3.25
C ALA A 132 2.67 22.25 -3.36
N ALA A 133 2.39 21.08 -3.93
CA ALA A 133 3.39 20.04 -4.18
C ALA A 133 4.04 20.17 -5.56
N ASP A 134 3.64 21.16 -6.37
CA ASP A 134 4.18 21.42 -7.72
C ASP A 134 4.15 20.19 -8.62
N VAL A 135 3.02 19.46 -8.61
CA VAL A 135 2.87 18.24 -9.42
C VAL A 135 2.76 18.58 -10.90
N ASP A 136 3.36 17.76 -11.76
CA ASP A 136 3.23 17.91 -13.22
C ASP A 136 1.78 17.72 -13.69
N VAL A 137 1.05 16.80 -13.05
CA VAL A 137 -0.34 16.47 -13.45
C VAL A 137 -1.20 16.04 -12.25
N GLY A 138 -2.41 16.57 -12.18
CA GLY A 138 -3.45 16.17 -11.24
C GLY A 138 -4.52 15.27 -11.88
N VAL A 139 -4.70 14.06 -11.38
CA VAL A 139 -5.75 13.12 -11.80
C VAL A 139 -6.93 13.17 -10.82
N LEU A 140 -8.09 13.60 -11.29
CA LEU A 140 -9.32 13.73 -10.50
C LEU A 140 -10.35 12.69 -10.92
N GLU A 141 -10.66 11.75 -10.01
CA GLU A 141 -11.87 10.93 -10.13
C GLU A 141 -13.11 11.78 -9.83
N VAL A 142 -14.01 11.87 -10.81
CA VAL A 142 -15.28 12.57 -10.67
C VAL A 142 -16.20 11.81 -9.72
N GLY A 143 -16.81 12.51 -8.76
CA GLY A 143 -17.72 11.92 -7.78
C GLY A 143 -19.03 11.43 -8.41
N ILE A 144 -19.89 12.37 -8.79
CA ILE A 144 -21.21 12.10 -9.38
C ILE A 144 -21.43 12.98 -10.61
N GLY A 145 -21.82 12.34 -11.73
CA GLY A 145 -22.09 13.05 -12.98
C GLY A 145 -20.80 13.47 -13.68
N GLY A 146 -20.80 14.70 -14.21
CA GLY A 146 -19.63 15.40 -14.73
C GLY A 146 -19.76 16.91 -14.57
N ARG A 147 -20.79 17.49 -15.19
CA ARG A 147 -20.96 18.95 -15.33
C ARG A 147 -20.89 19.76 -14.04
N TYR A 148 -21.48 19.25 -12.97
CA TYR A 148 -21.69 19.98 -11.71
C TYR A 148 -21.03 19.30 -10.51
N ASP A 149 -20.16 18.33 -10.77
CA ASP A 149 -19.36 17.69 -9.74
C ASP A 149 -18.30 18.67 -9.23
N ALA A 150 -17.96 18.61 -7.93
CA ALA A 150 -16.98 19.51 -7.33
C ALA A 150 -15.61 19.47 -8.05
N THR A 151 -15.25 18.34 -8.67
CA THR A 151 -13.99 18.23 -9.42
C THR A 151 -13.97 19.03 -10.72
N SER A 152 -15.13 19.42 -11.25
CA SER A 152 -15.25 20.17 -12.52
C SER A 152 -15.07 21.69 -12.36
N VAL A 153 -14.47 22.10 -11.24
CA VAL A 153 -13.92 23.46 -11.04
C VAL A 153 -12.60 23.70 -11.78
N VAL A 154 -11.99 22.65 -12.30
CA VAL A 154 -10.74 22.71 -13.07
C VAL A 154 -11.02 22.78 -14.58
N ASP A 155 -10.04 23.23 -15.36
CA ASP A 155 -10.05 23.13 -16.83
C ASP A 155 -9.10 22.00 -17.26
N PRO A 156 -9.59 20.78 -17.57
CA PRO A 156 -8.73 19.65 -17.88
C PRO A 156 -8.04 19.77 -19.23
N VAL A 157 -6.81 19.25 -19.31
CA VAL A 157 -6.09 19.05 -20.58
C VAL A 157 -6.48 17.74 -21.26
N ALA A 158 -6.95 16.76 -20.47
CA ALA A 158 -7.48 15.48 -20.96
C ALA A 158 -8.62 15.01 -20.05
N ALA A 159 -9.58 14.27 -20.60
CA ALA A 159 -10.64 13.67 -19.77
C ALA A 159 -11.15 12.36 -20.36
N ALA A 160 -11.81 11.58 -19.51
CA ALA A 160 -12.44 10.33 -19.91
C ALA A 160 -13.83 10.11 -19.32
N VAL A 161 -14.64 9.34 -20.06
CA VAL A 161 -15.87 8.70 -19.56
C VAL A 161 -15.69 7.18 -19.70
N THR A 162 -15.41 6.49 -18.60
CA THR A 162 -15.04 5.06 -18.60
C THR A 162 -16.20 4.16 -19.04
N SER A 163 -17.38 4.34 -18.45
CA SER A 163 -18.61 3.61 -18.77
C SER A 163 -19.84 4.41 -18.36
N VAL A 164 -21.02 4.06 -18.87
CA VAL A 164 -22.29 4.68 -18.49
C VAL A 164 -23.35 3.61 -18.23
N SER A 165 -23.98 3.68 -17.07
CA SER A 165 -25.13 2.85 -16.69
C SER A 165 -26.16 3.68 -15.94
N LEU A 166 -27.38 3.15 -15.76
CA LEU A 166 -28.41 3.80 -14.94
C LEU A 166 -27.98 3.81 -13.47
N GLU A 167 -27.54 4.97 -13.00
CA GLU A 167 -27.12 5.24 -11.62
C GLU A 167 -27.49 6.67 -11.26
N HIS A 168 -27.71 6.93 -9.97
CA HIS A 168 -28.02 8.29 -9.49
C HIS A 168 -29.15 8.97 -10.29
N THR A 169 -30.20 8.21 -10.66
CA THR A 169 -31.25 8.66 -11.57
C THR A 169 -32.05 9.85 -11.03
N GLU A 170 -32.07 10.02 -9.70
CA GLU A 170 -32.64 11.20 -9.04
C GLU A 170 -31.87 12.51 -9.29
N LEU A 171 -30.60 12.42 -9.71
CA LEU A 171 -29.70 13.57 -9.92
C LEU A 171 -29.33 13.78 -11.39
N LEU A 172 -29.07 12.69 -12.13
CA LEU A 172 -28.44 12.75 -13.46
C LEU A 172 -29.41 12.52 -14.63
N GLY A 173 -30.61 11.99 -14.37
CA GLY A 173 -31.61 11.67 -15.39
C GLY A 173 -32.13 10.24 -15.29
N GLU A 174 -33.24 9.97 -15.98
CA GLU A 174 -33.90 8.66 -15.96
C GLU A 174 -33.42 7.75 -17.11
N THR A 175 -32.62 8.29 -18.03
CA THR A 175 -32.12 7.61 -19.22
C THR A 175 -30.60 7.55 -19.29
N VAL A 176 -30.07 6.55 -20.00
CA VAL A 176 -28.62 6.38 -20.20
C VAL A 176 -28.05 7.58 -20.97
N GLU A 177 -28.80 8.13 -21.91
CA GLU A 177 -28.40 9.25 -22.76
C GLU A 177 -28.33 10.57 -22.00
N GLU A 178 -29.22 10.83 -21.05
CA GLU A 178 -29.14 12.01 -20.17
C GLU A 178 -27.88 11.95 -19.30
N ILE A 179 -27.65 10.79 -18.66
CA ILE A 179 -26.46 10.55 -17.84
C ILE A 179 -25.18 10.68 -18.68
N ALA A 180 -25.18 10.14 -19.90
CA ALA A 180 -24.05 10.21 -20.81
C ALA A 180 -23.72 11.66 -21.22
N ARG A 181 -24.72 12.49 -21.54
CA ARG A 181 -24.51 13.90 -21.88
C ARG A 181 -23.94 14.71 -20.72
N ASP A 182 -24.42 14.46 -19.50
CA ASP A 182 -23.92 15.13 -18.31
C ASP A 182 -22.44 14.78 -18.05
N LYS A 183 -22.10 13.50 -18.14
CA LYS A 183 -20.71 13.02 -17.98
C LYS A 183 -19.80 13.54 -19.08
N ALA A 184 -20.28 13.69 -20.32
CA ALA A 184 -19.48 14.22 -21.43
C ALA A 184 -19.02 15.67 -21.25
N GLN A 185 -19.63 16.43 -20.32
CA GLN A 185 -19.27 17.83 -20.07
C GLN A 185 -17.89 18.02 -19.43
N VAL A 186 -17.24 16.95 -18.95
CA VAL A 186 -15.83 17.02 -18.51
C VAL A 186 -14.84 17.10 -19.67
N ALA A 187 -15.32 17.04 -20.92
CA ALA A 187 -14.45 17.02 -22.09
C ALA A 187 -13.61 18.30 -22.18
N PRO A 188 -12.30 18.16 -22.43
CA PRO A 188 -11.41 19.31 -22.61
C PRO A 188 -11.70 19.98 -23.96
N SER A 189 -11.35 21.26 -24.08
CA SER A 189 -11.55 22.00 -25.34
C SER A 189 -10.51 21.65 -26.43
N GLY A 190 -9.34 21.15 -26.03
CA GLY A 190 -8.18 20.95 -26.91
C GLY A 190 -7.90 19.51 -27.34
N ALA A 191 -8.62 18.52 -26.81
CA ALA A 191 -8.39 17.10 -27.09
C ALA A 191 -9.70 16.30 -27.15
N PRO A 192 -9.77 15.21 -27.94
CA PRO A 192 -10.95 14.36 -27.94
C PRO A 192 -11.08 13.63 -26.59
N LEU A 193 -12.33 13.53 -26.10
CA LEU A 193 -12.67 12.80 -24.89
C LEU A 193 -12.41 11.30 -25.09
N VAL A 194 -11.72 10.66 -24.15
CA VAL A 194 -11.51 9.20 -24.21
C VAL A 194 -12.71 8.48 -23.60
N THR A 195 -13.27 7.46 -24.25
CA THR A 195 -14.43 6.77 -23.68
C THR A 195 -14.44 5.26 -23.91
N GLY A 196 -14.76 4.52 -22.84
CA GLY A 196 -15.10 3.10 -22.88
C GLY A 196 -16.61 2.84 -22.98
N ALA A 197 -17.43 3.90 -23.12
CA ALA A 197 -18.87 3.77 -23.28
C ALA A 197 -19.22 3.18 -24.66
N SER A 198 -20.34 2.48 -24.73
CA SER A 198 -20.86 1.84 -25.95
C SER A 198 -22.36 2.10 -26.14
N GLY A 199 -22.90 1.72 -27.29
CA GLY A 199 -24.34 1.81 -27.58
C GLY A 199 -24.89 3.25 -27.52
N ASP A 200 -26.07 3.40 -26.93
CA ASP A 200 -26.79 4.69 -26.84
C ASP A 200 -26.01 5.73 -26.02
N ALA A 201 -25.26 5.30 -25.01
CA ALA A 201 -24.38 6.19 -24.25
C ALA A 201 -23.30 6.81 -25.15
N LEU A 202 -22.63 6.00 -25.97
CA LEU A 202 -21.62 6.48 -26.90
C LEU A 202 -22.22 7.43 -27.94
N ALA A 203 -23.41 7.11 -28.47
CA ALA A 203 -24.11 7.97 -29.41
C ALA A 203 -24.44 9.34 -28.78
N ALA A 204 -24.83 9.38 -27.52
CA ALA A 204 -25.08 10.61 -26.78
C ALA A 204 -23.80 11.42 -26.55
N ILE A 205 -22.69 10.77 -26.14
CA ILE A 205 -21.39 11.44 -25.93
C ILE A 205 -20.87 12.06 -27.24
N ARG A 206 -20.95 11.33 -28.36
CA ARG A 206 -20.57 11.83 -29.70
C ARG A 206 -21.39 13.03 -30.16
N GLY A 207 -22.57 13.24 -29.57
CA GLY A 207 -23.38 14.43 -29.81
C GLY A 207 -22.86 15.68 -29.10
N GLU A 208 -22.05 15.52 -28.05
CA GLU A 208 -21.53 16.61 -27.21
C GLU A 208 -20.07 16.95 -27.54
N THR A 209 -19.24 15.97 -27.88
CA THR A 209 -17.80 16.16 -28.12
C THR A 209 -17.20 15.12 -29.06
N ASP A 210 -16.03 15.42 -29.61
CA ASP A 210 -15.20 14.46 -30.34
C ASP A 210 -14.63 13.42 -29.37
N VAL A 211 -14.52 12.17 -29.81
CA VAL A 211 -14.12 11.05 -28.93
C VAL A 211 -13.06 10.15 -29.53
N VAL A 212 -12.25 9.54 -28.66
CA VAL A 212 -11.50 8.32 -28.93
C VAL A 212 -12.15 7.18 -28.16
N THR A 213 -12.68 6.19 -28.89
CA THR A 213 -13.35 5.05 -28.28
C THR A 213 -12.37 3.94 -27.93
N VAL A 214 -12.57 3.31 -26.77
CA VAL A 214 -11.76 2.20 -26.27
C VAL A 214 -12.67 1.01 -25.97
N GLY A 215 -12.33 -0.18 -26.45
CA GLY A 215 -13.10 -1.38 -26.16
C GLY A 215 -12.82 -2.53 -27.12
N GLY A 216 -13.88 -3.23 -27.53
CA GLY A 216 -13.79 -4.34 -28.48
C GLY A 216 -13.51 -3.91 -29.93
N ALA A 217 -13.64 -4.83 -30.87
CA ALA A 217 -13.15 -4.69 -32.25
C ALA A 217 -13.68 -3.47 -33.04
N ASP A 218 -14.81 -2.88 -32.63
CA ASP A 218 -15.43 -1.72 -33.28
C ASP A 218 -14.94 -0.37 -32.72
N ALA A 219 -14.04 -0.37 -31.74
CA ALA A 219 -13.48 0.84 -31.12
C ALA A 219 -12.24 1.35 -31.86
N ASP A 220 -11.92 2.65 -31.68
CA ASP A 220 -10.71 3.27 -32.24
C ASP A 220 -9.43 2.67 -31.62
N VAL A 221 -9.51 2.28 -30.34
CA VAL A 221 -8.48 1.56 -29.61
C VAL A 221 -9.06 0.24 -29.10
N HIS A 222 -8.51 -0.85 -29.60
CA HIS A 222 -8.89 -2.20 -29.19
C HIS A 222 -8.17 -2.56 -27.90
N ALA A 223 -8.90 -2.89 -26.84
CA ALA A 223 -8.34 -3.28 -25.55
C ALA A 223 -8.98 -4.59 -25.09
N VAL A 224 -8.16 -5.64 -24.94
CA VAL A 224 -8.62 -7.01 -24.67
C VAL A 224 -7.81 -7.62 -23.55
N GLU A 225 -8.48 -8.45 -22.75
CA GLU A 225 -7.86 -9.39 -21.83
C GLU A 225 -7.66 -10.73 -22.55
N ASP A 226 -6.42 -11.19 -22.70
CA ASP A 226 -6.06 -12.39 -23.46
C ASP A 226 -5.90 -13.64 -22.58
N GLY A 227 -6.36 -13.57 -21.34
CA GLY A 227 -6.31 -14.67 -20.36
C GLY A 227 -5.51 -14.31 -19.11
N MET A 228 -5.39 -15.28 -18.21
CA MET A 228 -4.61 -15.17 -16.97
C MET A 228 -3.13 -15.49 -17.26
N ARG A 229 -2.21 -14.66 -16.74
CA ARG A 229 -0.76 -14.95 -16.67
C ARG A 229 -0.45 -15.79 -15.43
N SER A 230 -1.06 -15.44 -14.31
CA SER A 230 -1.00 -16.14 -13.03
C SER A 230 -2.36 -16.01 -12.34
N GLU A 231 -2.49 -16.53 -11.11
CA GLU A 231 -3.71 -16.37 -10.32
C GLU A 231 -4.05 -14.91 -10.02
N ILE A 232 -3.05 -14.02 -10.06
CA ILE A 232 -3.18 -12.61 -9.63
C ILE A 232 -3.01 -11.59 -10.77
N GLU A 233 -2.68 -12.03 -12.00
CA GLU A 233 -2.46 -11.13 -13.15
C GLU A 233 -3.10 -11.64 -14.44
N SER A 234 -3.66 -10.71 -15.21
CA SER A 234 -4.15 -10.94 -16.57
C SER A 234 -3.15 -10.46 -17.62
N HIS A 235 -3.11 -11.13 -18.77
CA HIS A 235 -2.50 -10.59 -19.98
C HIS A 235 -3.48 -9.63 -20.66
N VAL A 236 -3.00 -8.47 -21.10
CA VAL A 236 -3.80 -7.48 -21.83
C VAL A 236 -3.07 -7.01 -23.09
N SER A 237 -3.83 -6.86 -24.16
CA SER A 237 -3.38 -6.29 -25.43
C SER A 237 -4.16 -5.01 -25.74
N ILE A 238 -3.45 -3.94 -26.03
CA ILE A 238 -4.03 -2.64 -26.37
C ILE A 238 -3.45 -2.18 -27.72
N THR A 239 -4.32 -2.02 -28.72
CA THR A 239 -3.95 -1.66 -30.09
C THR A 239 -4.69 -0.41 -30.52
N GLY A 240 -3.97 0.68 -30.75
CA GLY A 240 -4.47 1.89 -31.40
C GLY A 240 -4.10 1.92 -32.89
N THR A 241 -4.32 3.08 -33.53
CA THR A 241 -4.11 3.26 -34.98
C THR A 241 -2.67 3.02 -35.44
N ASP A 242 -1.69 3.51 -34.69
CA ASP A 242 -0.27 3.54 -35.04
C ASP A 242 0.64 3.02 -33.90
N TRP A 243 0.05 2.44 -32.87
CA TRP A 243 0.75 1.88 -31.73
C TRP A 243 0.02 0.65 -31.19
N ALA A 244 0.79 -0.26 -30.60
CA ALA A 244 0.27 -1.39 -29.86
C ALA A 244 1.17 -1.65 -28.67
N LEU A 245 0.58 -2.18 -27.60
CA LEU A 245 1.31 -2.70 -26.46
C LEU A 245 0.64 -3.96 -25.94
N GLU A 246 1.46 -4.84 -25.40
CA GLU A 246 1.05 -6.01 -24.62
C GLU A 246 1.62 -5.83 -23.22
N SER A 247 0.86 -6.23 -22.21
CA SER A 247 1.28 -6.09 -20.82
C SER A 247 0.58 -7.09 -19.91
N ARG A 248 1.09 -7.21 -18.68
CA ARG A 248 0.37 -7.79 -17.56
C ARG A 248 -0.40 -6.70 -16.83
N LEU A 249 -1.54 -7.07 -16.24
CA LEU A 249 -2.39 -6.20 -15.43
C LEU A 249 -2.85 -6.95 -14.18
N PRO A 250 -2.46 -6.53 -12.97
CA PRO A 250 -2.91 -7.13 -11.70
C PRO A 250 -4.34 -6.71 -11.30
N LEU A 251 -5.05 -6.00 -12.16
CA LEU A 251 -6.48 -5.73 -12.04
C LEU A 251 -7.24 -6.65 -12.99
N LEU A 252 -7.89 -7.66 -12.43
CA LEU A 252 -8.46 -8.76 -13.21
C LEU A 252 -9.81 -8.41 -13.87
N GLY A 253 -10.02 -8.96 -15.06
CA GLY A 253 -11.28 -8.92 -15.80
C GLY A 253 -11.26 -8.07 -17.06
N ALA A 254 -12.06 -8.46 -18.05
CA ALA A 254 -12.10 -7.83 -19.37
C ALA A 254 -12.42 -6.33 -19.30
N HIS A 255 -13.24 -5.91 -18.34
CA HIS A 255 -13.55 -4.50 -18.10
C HIS A 255 -12.32 -3.69 -17.64
N GLN A 256 -11.34 -4.32 -16.99
CA GLN A 256 -10.08 -3.68 -16.60
C GLN A 256 -9.15 -3.51 -17.80
N ALA A 257 -9.19 -4.40 -18.80
CA ALA A 257 -8.48 -4.16 -20.06
C ALA A 257 -8.99 -2.89 -20.75
N THR A 258 -10.32 -2.66 -20.79
CA THR A 258 -10.88 -1.40 -21.28
C THR A 258 -10.41 -0.20 -20.44
N ASN A 259 -10.43 -0.29 -19.11
CA ASN A 259 -9.92 0.79 -18.23
C ASN A 259 -8.43 1.07 -18.49
N ALA A 260 -7.62 0.03 -18.71
CA ALA A 260 -6.21 0.14 -19.06
C ALA A 260 -6.01 0.79 -20.44
N GLY A 261 -6.86 0.46 -21.42
CA GLY A 261 -6.89 1.12 -22.72
C GLY A 261 -7.21 2.62 -22.59
N VAL A 262 -8.21 2.98 -21.78
CA VAL A 262 -8.56 4.39 -21.51
C VAL A 262 -7.38 5.12 -20.87
N ALA A 263 -6.77 4.55 -19.83
CA ALA A 263 -5.59 5.12 -19.19
C ALA A 263 -4.40 5.24 -20.17
N SER A 264 -4.19 4.26 -21.05
CA SER A 264 -3.11 4.29 -22.04
C SER A 264 -3.28 5.42 -23.06
N VAL A 265 -4.51 5.68 -23.51
CA VAL A 265 -4.80 6.80 -24.41
C VAL A 265 -4.56 8.14 -23.69
N LEU A 266 -5.05 8.29 -22.45
CA LEU A 266 -4.83 9.50 -21.65
C LEU A 266 -3.33 9.75 -21.41
N ALA A 267 -2.57 8.71 -21.06
CA ALA A 267 -1.12 8.79 -20.85
C ALA A 267 -0.38 9.32 -22.10
N ARG A 268 -0.82 8.89 -23.29
CA ARG A 268 -0.29 9.37 -24.57
C ARG A 268 -0.74 10.80 -24.89
N GLN A 269 -2.00 11.16 -24.62
CA GLN A 269 -2.53 12.50 -24.87
C GLN A 269 -1.83 13.58 -24.04
N VAL A 270 -1.55 13.28 -22.77
CA VAL A 270 -0.99 14.25 -21.81
C VAL A 270 0.54 14.34 -21.92
N ALA A 271 1.22 13.20 -21.83
CA ALA A 271 2.69 13.17 -21.69
C ALA A 271 3.41 12.50 -22.85
N GLY A 272 2.70 12.00 -23.86
CA GLY A 272 3.31 11.31 -25.00
C GLY A 272 4.09 10.05 -24.61
N LEU A 273 3.70 9.38 -23.52
CA LEU A 273 4.44 8.24 -22.99
C LEU A 273 4.62 7.13 -24.04
N SER A 274 5.79 6.49 -23.99
CA SER A 274 6.11 5.35 -24.83
C SER A 274 5.25 4.14 -24.48
N THR A 275 5.05 3.23 -25.44
CA THR A 275 4.27 1.99 -25.19
C THR A 275 4.92 1.10 -24.14
N SER A 276 6.25 1.06 -24.06
CA SER A 276 6.97 0.32 -23.02
C SER A 276 6.78 0.91 -21.63
N THR A 277 6.84 2.25 -21.50
CA THR A 277 6.57 2.96 -20.23
C THR A 277 5.14 2.72 -19.75
N ILE A 278 4.17 2.77 -20.66
CA ILE A 278 2.77 2.49 -20.33
C ILE A 278 2.61 1.03 -19.89
N ALA A 279 3.18 0.08 -20.62
CA ALA A 279 3.13 -1.34 -20.26
C ALA A 279 3.70 -1.59 -18.85
N GLU A 280 4.88 -1.06 -18.54
CA GLU A 280 5.47 -1.15 -17.20
C GLU A 280 4.56 -0.50 -16.12
N GLY A 281 3.98 0.66 -16.42
CA GLY A 281 3.01 1.33 -15.55
C GLY A 281 1.76 0.50 -15.26
N LEU A 282 1.24 -0.23 -16.25
CA LEU A 282 0.10 -1.16 -16.09
C LEU A 282 0.43 -2.30 -15.13
N GLN A 283 1.65 -2.83 -15.18
CA GLN A 283 2.10 -3.93 -14.32
C GLN A 283 2.19 -3.51 -12.84
N GLY A 284 2.56 -2.25 -12.58
CA GLY A 284 2.67 -1.70 -11.23
C GLY A 284 1.36 -1.16 -10.62
N ALA A 285 0.26 -1.18 -11.37
CA ALA A 285 -0.99 -0.58 -10.94
C ALA A 285 -1.66 -1.38 -9.81
N THR A 286 -2.01 -0.76 -8.69
CA THR A 286 -2.74 -1.44 -7.59
C THR A 286 -3.98 -0.67 -7.18
N TRP A 287 -5.06 -1.40 -6.88
CA TRP A 287 -6.31 -0.81 -6.45
C TRP A 287 -7.05 -1.68 -5.42
N PRO A 288 -6.90 -1.37 -4.12
CA PRO A 288 -7.55 -2.11 -3.04
C PRO A 288 -9.06 -2.25 -3.21
N GLY A 289 -9.58 -3.44 -2.91
CA GLY A 289 -11.01 -3.75 -2.98
C GLY A 289 -11.62 -3.88 -4.38
N ARG A 290 -10.80 -4.11 -5.40
CA ARG A 290 -11.23 -4.54 -6.75
C ARG A 290 -10.64 -5.91 -7.06
N PHE A 291 -11.43 -6.94 -6.78
CA PHE A 291 -10.99 -8.34 -6.85
C PHE A 291 -9.59 -8.51 -6.22
N GLU A 292 -9.41 -7.94 -5.03
CA GLU A 292 -8.11 -7.90 -4.34
C GLU A 292 -7.89 -9.27 -3.66
N ILE A 293 -7.03 -10.09 -4.27
CA ILE A 293 -6.62 -11.40 -3.73
C ILE A 293 -5.71 -11.17 -2.52
N ARG A 294 -5.96 -11.83 -1.39
CA ARG A 294 -5.22 -11.68 -0.14
C ARG A 294 -4.53 -12.94 0.35
N SER A 295 -4.93 -14.07 -0.19
CA SER A 295 -4.35 -15.39 0.06
C SER A 295 -4.71 -16.26 -1.13
N THR A 296 -3.85 -17.22 -1.46
CA THR A 296 -4.10 -18.25 -2.48
C THR A 296 -4.38 -19.62 -1.84
N ASP A 297 -4.10 -19.79 -0.54
CA ASP A 297 -4.39 -21.01 0.24
C ASP A 297 -4.97 -20.64 1.63
N PRO A 298 -6.30 -20.74 1.84
CA PRO A 298 -7.33 -20.79 0.81
C PRO A 298 -7.34 -19.52 -0.06
N MET A 299 -8.02 -19.56 -1.20
CA MET A 299 -8.20 -18.38 -2.05
C MET A 299 -9.10 -17.36 -1.35
N VAL A 300 -8.55 -16.20 -0.95
CA VAL A 300 -9.31 -15.15 -0.24
C VAL A 300 -9.35 -13.88 -1.09
N VAL A 301 -10.55 -13.44 -1.48
CA VAL A 301 -10.75 -12.27 -2.34
C VAL A 301 -11.63 -11.21 -1.68
N LEU A 302 -11.20 -9.94 -1.77
CA LEU A 302 -11.96 -8.78 -1.33
C LEU A 302 -12.46 -7.97 -2.53
N ASP A 303 -13.77 -7.81 -2.68
CA ASP A 303 -14.34 -7.03 -3.79
C ASP A 303 -15.52 -6.13 -3.38
N GLY A 304 -15.42 -4.84 -3.72
CA GLY A 304 -16.39 -3.81 -3.35
C GLY A 304 -17.65 -3.74 -4.20
N SER A 305 -17.96 -4.78 -5.00
CA SER A 305 -19.19 -4.87 -5.80
C SER A 305 -20.45 -4.66 -4.95
N HIS A 306 -21.32 -3.77 -5.39
CA HIS A 306 -22.46 -3.29 -4.61
C HIS A 306 -23.73 -3.08 -5.46
N ASN A 307 -23.76 -3.64 -6.67
CA ASN A 307 -24.90 -3.60 -7.58
C ASN A 307 -24.95 -4.90 -8.42
N PRO A 308 -26.09 -5.23 -9.07
CA PRO A 308 -26.24 -6.48 -9.80
C PRO A 308 -25.29 -6.65 -10.99
N GLY A 309 -24.94 -5.58 -11.70
CA GLY A 309 -24.00 -5.64 -12.81
C GLY A 309 -22.59 -6.00 -12.34
N ALA A 310 -22.15 -5.37 -11.24
CA ALA A 310 -20.87 -5.68 -10.61
C ALA A 310 -20.85 -7.11 -10.02
N ALA A 311 -21.95 -7.58 -9.43
CA ALA A 311 -22.07 -8.96 -8.96
C ALA A 311 -21.97 -10.00 -10.09
N ALA A 312 -22.52 -9.70 -11.27
CA ALA A 312 -22.35 -10.56 -12.45
C ALA A 312 -20.90 -10.60 -12.95
N THR A 313 -20.21 -9.45 -12.98
CA THR A 313 -18.77 -9.41 -13.26
C THR A 313 -17.98 -10.24 -12.24
N LEU A 314 -18.36 -10.15 -10.97
CA LEU A 314 -17.71 -10.91 -9.90
C LEU A 314 -17.90 -12.42 -10.06
N ARG A 315 -19.10 -12.89 -10.43
CA ARG A 315 -19.34 -14.29 -10.79
C ARG A 315 -18.40 -14.75 -11.90
N ASP A 316 -18.27 -13.96 -12.96
CA ASP A 316 -17.43 -14.33 -14.11
C ASP A 316 -15.93 -14.36 -13.75
N LEU A 317 -15.51 -13.60 -12.75
CA LEU A 317 -14.15 -13.63 -12.21
C LEU A 317 -13.93 -14.84 -11.29
N VAL A 318 -14.85 -15.11 -10.35
CA VAL A 318 -14.78 -16.28 -9.46
C VAL A 318 -14.76 -17.57 -10.28
N GLY A 319 -15.57 -17.67 -11.34
CA GLY A 319 -15.62 -18.83 -12.21
C GLY A 319 -14.35 -19.11 -13.04
N ARG A 320 -13.30 -18.29 -12.89
CA ARG A 320 -11.97 -18.54 -13.49
C ARG A 320 -11.10 -19.46 -12.65
N TYR A 321 -11.42 -19.60 -11.37
CA TYR A 321 -10.64 -20.36 -10.41
C TYR A 321 -11.26 -21.75 -10.21
N ALA A 322 -10.41 -22.74 -10.01
CA ALA A 322 -10.85 -24.03 -9.49
C ALA A 322 -10.91 -23.92 -7.96
N TYR A 323 -12.00 -24.39 -7.38
CA TYR A 323 -12.21 -24.46 -5.93
C TYR A 323 -13.24 -25.55 -5.63
N ASP A 324 -13.19 -26.09 -4.41
CA ASP A 324 -14.15 -27.08 -3.91
C ASP A 324 -15.42 -26.40 -3.39
N ASP A 325 -15.31 -25.60 -2.32
CA ASP A 325 -16.45 -24.87 -1.75
C ASP A 325 -16.30 -23.34 -1.86
N LEU A 326 -17.41 -22.63 -2.10
CA LEU A 326 -17.49 -21.17 -2.10
C LEU A 326 -18.11 -20.64 -0.79
N HIS A 327 -17.30 -19.93 -0.01
CA HIS A 327 -17.70 -19.20 1.18
C HIS A 327 -17.86 -17.70 0.86
N VAL A 328 -19.04 -17.13 1.11
CA VAL A 328 -19.32 -15.70 0.83
C VAL A 328 -19.59 -14.92 2.12
N VAL A 329 -18.74 -13.94 2.42
CA VAL A 329 -19.02 -12.90 3.43
C VAL A 329 -19.73 -11.73 2.75
N PHE A 330 -21.02 -11.55 3.04
CA PHE A 330 -21.85 -10.57 2.36
C PHE A 330 -22.34 -9.47 3.30
N ALA A 331 -22.00 -8.21 2.97
CA ALA A 331 -22.47 -7.05 3.73
C ALA A 331 -22.69 -5.83 2.82
N ALA A 332 -23.96 -5.39 2.71
CA ALA A 332 -24.40 -4.38 1.75
C ALA A 332 -25.20 -3.23 2.38
N MET A 333 -25.39 -2.12 1.65
CA MET A 333 -26.23 -0.99 2.09
C MET A 333 -27.72 -1.26 1.82
N ARG A 334 -28.62 -0.71 2.65
CA ARG A 334 -30.08 -0.92 2.54
C ARG A 334 -30.69 -0.49 1.21
N ASP A 335 -30.09 0.49 0.54
CA ASP A 335 -30.57 1.03 -0.74
C ASP A 335 -30.25 0.15 -1.95
N LYS A 336 -29.55 -0.97 -1.77
CA LYS A 336 -29.12 -1.85 -2.88
C LYS A 336 -30.13 -2.96 -3.16
N ASN A 337 -30.10 -3.46 -4.40
CA ASN A 337 -30.94 -4.58 -4.83
C ASN A 337 -30.24 -5.92 -4.48
N HIS A 338 -30.38 -6.35 -3.23
CA HIS A 338 -29.71 -7.54 -2.70
C HIS A 338 -30.11 -8.81 -3.43
N GLU A 339 -31.41 -9.01 -3.69
CA GLU A 339 -31.93 -10.19 -4.39
C GLU A 339 -31.26 -10.41 -5.75
N ARG A 340 -31.15 -9.35 -6.57
CA ARG A 340 -30.49 -9.45 -7.88
C ARG A 340 -28.98 -9.59 -7.79
N MET A 341 -28.36 -9.14 -6.71
CA MET A 341 -26.92 -9.35 -6.50
C MET A 341 -26.64 -10.80 -6.13
N VAL A 342 -27.35 -11.34 -5.15
CA VAL A 342 -27.17 -12.74 -4.69
C VAL A 342 -27.51 -13.72 -5.80
N ALA A 343 -28.60 -13.48 -6.54
CA ALA A 343 -28.96 -14.31 -7.69
C ALA A 343 -27.95 -14.27 -8.86
N ALA A 344 -27.00 -13.33 -8.85
CA ALA A 344 -25.96 -13.25 -9.87
C ALA A 344 -24.70 -14.05 -9.52
N TYR A 345 -24.47 -14.39 -8.25
CA TYR A 345 -23.31 -15.15 -7.79
C TYR A 345 -23.37 -16.61 -8.27
N PRO A 346 -22.22 -17.33 -8.28
CA PRO A 346 -22.21 -18.79 -8.40
C PRO A 346 -22.99 -19.45 -7.25
N ASP A 347 -23.19 -20.77 -7.33
CA ASP A 347 -23.72 -21.54 -6.20
C ASP A 347 -22.78 -21.35 -4.99
N VAL A 348 -23.37 -21.05 -3.82
CA VAL A 348 -22.64 -20.73 -2.59
C VAL A 348 -22.81 -21.87 -1.59
N ASP A 349 -21.73 -22.40 -1.05
CA ASP A 349 -21.80 -23.46 -0.03
C ASP A 349 -22.12 -22.87 1.33
N THR A 350 -21.40 -21.81 1.73
CA THR A 350 -21.61 -21.12 3.01
C THR A 350 -21.69 -19.62 2.86
N ALA A 351 -22.82 -19.03 3.24
CA ALA A 351 -23.01 -17.58 3.29
C ALA A 351 -22.90 -17.05 4.72
N TYR A 352 -22.01 -16.08 4.92
CA TYR A 352 -21.87 -15.30 6.15
C TYR A 352 -22.47 -13.91 5.94
N THR A 353 -23.72 -13.73 6.33
CA THR A 353 -24.37 -12.41 6.24
C THR A 353 -24.05 -11.56 7.45
N THR A 354 -23.64 -10.33 7.21
CA THR A 354 -23.14 -9.45 8.26
C THR A 354 -23.39 -7.98 7.93
N ARG A 355 -22.87 -7.08 8.77
CA ARG A 355 -23.10 -5.64 8.67
C ARG A 355 -21.81 -4.87 8.97
N PRO A 356 -21.33 -3.99 8.06
CA PRO A 356 -20.25 -3.08 8.37
C PRO A 356 -20.73 -2.02 9.36
N ASP A 357 -19.79 -1.40 10.09
CA ASP A 357 -20.06 -0.29 11.01
C ASP A 357 -20.48 0.97 10.21
N ASN A 358 -21.75 0.99 9.80
CA ASN A 358 -22.36 2.05 9.02
C ASN A 358 -23.88 2.06 9.24
N ASP A 359 -24.43 3.25 9.45
CA ASP A 359 -25.87 3.43 9.69
C ASP A 359 -26.75 3.05 8.50
N ARG A 360 -26.21 3.13 7.28
CA ARG A 360 -26.90 2.74 6.04
C ARG A 360 -26.87 1.25 5.77
N ALA A 361 -26.07 0.48 6.50
CA ALA A 361 -25.92 -0.94 6.25
C ALA A 361 -27.21 -1.71 6.53
N ALA A 362 -27.44 -2.75 5.73
CA ALA A 362 -28.58 -3.64 5.83
C ALA A 362 -28.50 -4.52 7.08
N ASP A 363 -29.65 -5.01 7.52
CA ASP A 363 -29.73 -5.94 8.64
C ASP A 363 -29.26 -7.33 8.20
N PRO A 364 -28.38 -8.01 8.96
CA PRO A 364 -27.87 -9.35 8.59
C PRO A 364 -28.98 -10.39 8.36
N ALA A 365 -30.10 -10.32 9.07
CA ALA A 365 -31.22 -11.24 8.89
C ALA A 365 -31.96 -10.97 7.57
N ALA A 366 -32.10 -9.70 7.18
CA ALA A 366 -32.67 -9.34 5.89
C ALA A 366 -31.77 -9.81 4.73
N LEU A 367 -30.45 -9.72 4.89
CA LEU A 367 -29.50 -10.27 3.92
C LEU A 367 -29.57 -11.80 3.87
N ALA A 368 -29.66 -12.47 5.02
CA ALA A 368 -29.76 -13.93 5.11
C ALA A 368 -30.96 -14.47 4.32
N ALA A 369 -32.11 -13.80 4.38
CA ALA A 369 -33.30 -14.17 3.63
C ALA A 369 -33.07 -14.17 2.10
N THR A 370 -32.15 -13.34 1.59
CA THR A 370 -31.83 -13.32 0.14
C THR A 370 -30.95 -14.47 -0.31
N PHE A 371 -30.25 -15.13 0.61
CA PHE A 371 -29.45 -16.33 0.34
C PHE A 371 -30.27 -17.63 0.46
N GLU A 372 -31.53 -17.58 0.92
CA GLU A 372 -32.39 -18.76 0.94
C GLU A 372 -32.55 -19.32 -0.49
N GLY A 373 -32.13 -20.57 -0.68
CA GLY A 373 -32.13 -21.22 -2.00
C GLY A 373 -30.97 -20.84 -2.92
N HIS A 374 -30.03 -20.02 -2.45
CA HIS A 374 -28.77 -19.69 -3.14
C HIS A 374 -27.53 -20.13 -2.34
N ALA A 375 -27.69 -20.44 -1.05
CA ALA A 375 -26.65 -21.03 -0.22
C ALA A 375 -27.12 -22.26 0.55
N ASP A 376 -26.24 -23.24 0.74
CA ASP A 376 -26.52 -24.46 1.51
C ASP A 376 -26.57 -24.18 3.02
N THR A 377 -25.60 -23.39 3.50
CA THR A 377 -25.53 -22.96 4.91
C THR A 377 -25.50 -21.44 5.01
N ILE A 378 -26.25 -20.88 5.96
CA ILE A 378 -26.32 -19.43 6.18
C ILE A 378 -26.03 -19.10 7.65
N HIS A 379 -25.02 -18.28 7.89
CA HIS A 379 -24.64 -17.77 9.21
C HIS A 379 -24.87 -16.26 9.29
N GLN A 380 -25.60 -15.83 10.31
CA GLN A 380 -25.73 -14.41 10.64
C GLN A 380 -24.65 -14.03 11.65
N ILE A 381 -23.71 -13.18 11.23
CA ILE A 381 -22.57 -12.78 12.04
C ILE A 381 -22.65 -11.27 12.36
N PRO A 382 -22.42 -10.85 13.63
CA PRO A 382 -22.64 -9.46 14.04
C PRO A 382 -21.79 -8.42 13.31
N SER A 383 -20.57 -8.78 12.90
CA SER A 383 -19.60 -7.85 12.33
C SER A 383 -18.77 -8.47 11.21
N VAL A 384 -18.32 -7.62 10.28
CA VAL A 384 -17.53 -8.03 9.12
C VAL A 384 -16.19 -8.68 9.52
N PRO A 385 -15.41 -8.15 10.49
CA PRO A 385 -14.18 -8.79 10.92
C PRO A 385 -14.42 -10.23 11.40
N GLU A 386 -15.45 -10.46 12.21
CA GLU A 386 -15.79 -11.80 12.70
C GLU A 386 -16.24 -12.74 11.60
N ALA A 387 -17.06 -12.24 10.65
CA ALA A 387 -17.51 -13.04 9.52
C ALA A 387 -16.34 -13.48 8.65
N THR A 388 -15.38 -12.58 8.44
CA THR A 388 -14.15 -12.84 7.68
C THR A 388 -13.29 -13.88 8.39
N GLU A 389 -13.08 -13.75 9.71
CA GLU A 389 -12.33 -14.75 10.49
C GLU A 389 -12.97 -16.13 10.41
N ARG A 390 -14.30 -16.22 10.54
CA ARG A 390 -15.00 -17.51 10.49
C ARG A 390 -14.96 -18.15 9.12
N ALA A 391 -15.15 -17.37 8.06
CA ALA A 391 -15.10 -17.87 6.69
C ALA A 391 -13.70 -18.44 6.36
N ILE A 392 -12.64 -17.72 6.73
CA ILE A 392 -11.27 -18.20 6.51
C ILE A 392 -10.97 -19.43 7.39
N ALA A 393 -11.40 -19.44 8.65
CA ALA A 393 -11.15 -20.56 9.55
C ALA A 393 -11.97 -21.81 9.22
N SER A 394 -13.07 -21.69 8.46
CA SER A 394 -13.89 -22.81 8.02
C SER A 394 -13.48 -23.36 6.65
N ALA A 395 -12.69 -22.60 5.89
CA ALA A 395 -12.27 -22.95 4.54
C ALA A 395 -11.09 -23.93 4.58
N ASP A 396 -11.19 -25.00 3.80
CA ASP A 396 -10.07 -25.88 3.49
C ASP A 396 -9.13 -25.21 2.46
N PRO A 397 -7.87 -25.65 2.30
CA PRO A 397 -6.90 -25.07 1.36
C PRO A 397 -7.39 -24.85 -0.08
N ASP A 398 -8.23 -25.76 -0.58
CA ASP A 398 -8.77 -25.73 -1.95
C ASP A 398 -10.11 -24.96 -2.06
N ASP A 399 -10.56 -24.27 -1.00
CA ASP A 399 -11.79 -23.48 -0.98
C ASP A 399 -11.59 -22.02 -1.42
N PHE A 400 -12.71 -21.36 -1.74
CA PHE A 400 -12.76 -19.95 -2.11
C PHE A 400 -13.54 -19.12 -1.08
N VAL A 401 -12.91 -18.08 -0.53
CA VAL A 401 -13.53 -17.11 0.38
C VAL A 401 -13.68 -15.76 -0.31
N LEU A 402 -14.92 -15.33 -0.52
CA LEU A 402 -15.26 -14.04 -1.13
C LEU A 402 -15.87 -13.07 -0.12
N VAL A 403 -15.21 -11.94 0.14
CA VAL A 403 -15.79 -10.82 0.90
C VAL A 403 -16.33 -9.76 -0.05
N THR A 404 -17.64 -9.51 -0.03
CA THR A 404 -18.27 -8.58 -0.97
C THR A 404 -19.56 -7.90 -0.45
N GLY A 405 -20.21 -7.11 -1.31
CA GLY A 405 -21.48 -6.41 -1.06
C GLY A 405 -21.32 -4.91 -0.85
N SER A 406 -20.16 -4.45 -0.39
CA SER A 406 -19.82 -3.02 -0.32
C SER A 406 -18.32 -2.78 -0.09
N LEU A 407 -17.84 -1.61 -0.52
CA LEU A 407 -16.51 -1.12 -0.16
C LEU A 407 -16.32 -0.95 1.36
N TYR A 408 -17.40 -0.70 2.11
CA TYR A 408 -17.32 -0.67 3.57
C TYR A 408 -16.99 -2.04 4.13
N ALA A 409 -17.63 -3.11 3.65
CA ALA A 409 -17.32 -4.48 4.06
C ALA A 409 -15.86 -4.82 3.75
N VAL A 410 -15.41 -4.52 2.54
CA VAL A 410 -14.00 -4.71 2.14
C VAL A 410 -13.05 -3.96 3.07
N ALA A 411 -13.33 -2.69 3.39
CA ALA A 411 -12.48 -1.92 4.29
C ALA A 411 -12.34 -2.58 5.67
N GLU A 412 -13.43 -3.12 6.24
CA GLU A 412 -13.40 -3.79 7.55
C GLU A 412 -12.77 -5.18 7.52
N ALA A 413 -12.87 -5.90 6.40
CA ALA A 413 -12.20 -7.19 6.24
C ALA A 413 -10.70 -7.01 5.99
N ARG A 414 -10.32 -6.03 5.15
CA ARG A 414 -8.92 -5.72 4.80
C ARG A 414 -8.08 -5.38 6.03
N ASP A 415 -8.70 -4.85 7.08
CA ASP A 415 -8.10 -4.60 8.39
C ASP A 415 -7.29 -5.78 8.94
N ARG A 416 -7.72 -7.02 8.66
CA ARG A 416 -7.00 -8.24 9.05
C ARG A 416 -5.55 -8.25 8.59
N TRP A 417 -5.26 -7.74 7.39
CA TRP A 417 -3.90 -7.74 6.83
C TRP A 417 -3.16 -6.43 7.06
N THR A 418 -3.89 -5.33 7.24
CA THR A 418 -3.28 -3.99 7.25
C THR A 418 -3.09 -3.40 8.64
N ARG A 419 -3.67 -4.02 9.67
CA ARG A 419 -3.53 -3.57 11.06
C ARG A 419 -2.56 -4.44 11.82
N LEU A 420 -1.51 -3.79 12.32
CA LEU A 420 -0.46 -4.45 13.06
C LEU A 420 -0.62 -4.23 14.56
N LEU A 421 -0.22 -5.24 15.33
CA LEU A 421 0.07 -5.13 16.74
C LEU A 421 1.54 -4.74 16.90
N VAL A 422 1.81 -3.47 17.13
CA VAL A 422 3.17 -2.92 17.10
C VAL A 422 3.81 -3.00 18.50
N PRO A 423 4.90 -3.74 18.70
CA PRO A 423 5.61 -3.72 19.97
C PRO A 423 6.24 -2.34 20.20
N LYS A 424 6.26 -1.87 21.44
CA LYS A 424 6.90 -0.60 21.82
C LYS A 424 7.98 -0.90 22.87
N ASP A 425 9.23 -0.56 22.56
CA ASP A 425 10.38 -0.87 23.42
C ASP A 425 10.44 0.02 24.68
N ARG A 426 10.91 -0.55 25.80
CA ARG A 426 11.19 0.13 27.06
C ARG A 426 12.70 0.30 27.23
N GLY A 427 13.24 1.36 26.65
CA GLY A 427 14.68 1.65 26.67
C GLY A 427 15.11 3.03 27.17
N ARG A 428 14.23 3.94 27.59
CA ARG A 428 14.57 5.17 28.34
C ARG A 428 13.29 5.86 28.79
N ARG A 429 13.37 6.63 29.89
CA ARG A 429 12.29 7.45 30.44
C ARG A 429 11.44 8.04 29.32
N LEU A 430 10.24 7.51 29.14
CA LEU A 430 9.17 8.20 28.46
C LEU A 430 8.96 9.51 29.21
N SER A 431 9.53 10.61 28.70
CA SER A 431 8.74 11.84 28.78
C SER A 431 7.49 11.51 27.98
N ARG A 432 6.34 11.84 28.57
CA ARG A 432 5.01 11.57 28.02
C ARG A 432 4.84 12.08 26.58
N ASP A 433 5.76 12.90 26.11
CA ASP A 433 5.75 13.59 24.81
C ASP A 433 6.28 12.74 23.64
N ALA A 434 7.03 11.67 23.89
CA ALA A 434 7.69 10.90 22.81
C ALA A 434 6.85 9.77 22.19
N VAL A 435 5.73 9.39 22.81
CA VAL A 435 4.85 8.32 22.29
C VAL A 435 3.48 8.87 21.87
N PHE A 436 3.17 10.13 22.21
CA PHE A 436 1.84 10.69 21.94
C PHE A 436 1.93 12.20 21.66
N THR A 437 1.88 12.57 20.37
CA THR A 437 1.42 13.90 19.98
C THR A 437 -0.11 13.94 20.13
N GLY A 438 -0.62 14.53 21.22
CA GLY A 438 -2.01 14.99 21.29
C GLY A 438 -3.04 14.22 22.16
N ALA A 439 -2.65 13.34 23.08
CA ALA A 439 -3.60 12.66 23.99
C ALA A 439 -3.27 12.86 25.49
N ALA A 440 -4.30 13.10 26.32
CA ALA A 440 -4.16 13.31 27.77
C ALA A 440 -4.50 12.04 28.57
N PHE A 441 -3.60 11.63 29.47
CA PHE A 441 -3.74 10.40 30.29
C PHE A 441 -3.56 10.66 31.81
N GLN A 442 -4.15 9.79 32.66
CA GLN A 442 -4.00 9.78 34.12
C GLN A 442 -2.74 9.01 34.58
N GLU A 443 -2.16 9.42 35.72
CA GLU A 443 -0.87 8.96 36.25
C GLU A 443 -0.91 7.56 36.89
N ALA A 444 0.08 6.70 36.57
CA ALA A 444 0.40 5.50 37.35
C ALA A 444 1.91 5.21 37.33
N THR A 445 2.46 4.76 38.47
CA THR A 445 3.89 4.47 38.72
C THR A 445 4.15 2.95 38.63
N VAL A 446 5.28 2.51 38.05
CA VAL A 446 5.59 1.07 37.89
C VAL A 446 7.00 0.72 38.39
N GLU A 447 7.08 -0.24 39.33
CA GLU A 447 8.30 -0.97 39.74
C GLU A 447 8.66 -2.06 38.71
N ALA A 448 9.94 -2.42 38.62
CA ALA A 448 10.53 -3.26 37.58
C ALA A 448 9.96 -4.70 37.55
N VAL A 449 8.95 -4.91 36.72
CA VAL A 449 8.50 -6.21 36.19
C VAL A 449 8.71 -6.17 34.67
N ASP A 450 9.17 -7.25 34.06
CA ASP A 450 9.30 -7.40 32.59
C ASP A 450 7.92 -7.24 31.93
N THR A 451 7.58 -5.99 31.68
CA THR A 451 6.29 -5.53 31.18
C THR A 451 6.49 -5.15 29.73
N ARG A 452 5.71 -5.77 28.86
CA ARG A 452 5.71 -5.48 27.43
C ARG A 452 4.62 -4.49 27.11
N VAL A 453 4.87 -3.66 26.11
CA VAL A 453 3.92 -2.64 25.64
C VAL A 453 3.69 -2.88 24.15
N PHE A 454 2.42 -2.82 23.75
CA PHE A 454 1.99 -2.90 22.36
C PHE A 454 1.06 -1.76 22.04
N ASN A 455 1.14 -1.25 20.81
CA ASN A 455 0.19 -0.33 20.23
C ASN A 455 -0.63 -1.05 19.15
N ALA A 456 -1.94 -0.83 19.14
CA ALA A 456 -2.84 -1.31 18.10
C ALA A 456 -3.93 -0.27 17.83
N TYR A 457 -4.36 -0.18 16.58
CA TYR A 457 -5.51 0.66 16.20
C TYR A 457 -6.75 -0.20 16.23
N LEU A 458 -7.54 -0.22 17.30
CA LEU A 458 -8.70 -1.11 17.44
C LEU A 458 -10.02 -0.41 17.16
N ARG A 459 -11.05 -1.14 16.72
CA ARG A 459 -12.42 -0.59 16.69
C ARG A 459 -12.90 -0.31 18.11
N LYS A 460 -13.88 0.59 18.28
CA LYS A 460 -14.34 1.00 19.62
C LYS A 460 -14.76 -0.17 20.51
N GLU A 461 -15.54 -1.11 19.97
CA GLU A 461 -15.97 -2.30 20.71
C GLU A 461 -14.82 -3.27 20.98
N GLN A 462 -13.98 -3.57 19.99
CA GLN A 462 -12.75 -4.34 20.17
C GLN A 462 -11.87 -3.77 21.29
N ALA A 463 -11.63 -2.46 21.27
CA ALA A 463 -10.83 -1.76 22.28
C ALA A 463 -11.47 -1.84 23.66
N ARG A 464 -12.80 -1.75 23.76
CA ARG A 464 -13.55 -1.91 25.01
C ARG A 464 -13.38 -3.31 25.58
N THR A 465 -13.63 -4.35 24.78
CA THR A 465 -13.48 -5.75 25.21
C THR A 465 -12.04 -6.03 25.65
N VAL A 466 -11.05 -5.65 24.85
CA VAL A 466 -9.63 -5.83 25.19
C VAL A 466 -9.24 -5.12 26.49
N ALA A 467 -9.74 -3.89 26.70
CA ALA A 467 -9.51 -3.17 27.96
C ALA A 467 -10.14 -3.88 29.16
N GLU A 468 -11.40 -4.31 29.05
CA GLU A 468 -12.11 -5.03 30.12
C GLU A 468 -11.35 -6.29 30.55
N HIS A 469 -10.88 -7.11 29.61
CA HIS A 469 -10.11 -8.32 29.93
C HIS A 469 -8.72 -8.01 30.50
N LEU A 470 -7.97 -7.07 29.90
CA LEU A 470 -6.61 -6.78 30.33
C LEU A 470 -6.57 -6.13 31.71
N GLU A 471 -7.48 -5.20 32.00
CA GLU A 471 -7.57 -4.54 33.30
C GLU A 471 -8.04 -5.51 34.39
N ALA A 472 -8.94 -6.45 34.07
CA ALA A 472 -9.41 -7.48 35.01
C ALA A 472 -8.28 -8.40 35.52
N ILE A 473 -7.24 -8.62 34.71
CA ILE A 473 -6.05 -9.42 35.06
C ILE A 473 -4.87 -8.56 35.56
N GLY A 474 -5.11 -7.27 35.83
CA GLY A 474 -4.12 -6.34 36.39
C GLY A 474 -3.12 -5.77 35.39
N GLY A 475 -3.38 -5.89 34.09
CA GLY A 475 -2.68 -5.14 33.06
C GLY A 475 -3.20 -3.72 32.93
N THR A 476 -2.60 -2.93 32.05
CA THR A 476 -3.02 -1.56 31.74
C THR A 476 -3.39 -1.47 30.27
N CYS A 477 -4.60 -0.98 29.99
CA CYS A 477 -5.05 -0.66 28.64
C CYS A 477 -5.34 0.84 28.56
N LEU A 478 -4.55 1.59 27.78
CA LEU A 478 -4.85 2.99 27.49
C LEU A 478 -5.55 3.08 26.15
N ARG A 479 -6.62 3.86 26.09
CA ARG A 479 -7.40 4.08 24.86
C ARG A 479 -7.51 5.56 24.61
N SER A 480 -7.32 5.98 23.36
CA SER A 480 -7.50 7.37 22.99
C SER A 480 -8.99 7.75 23.11
N THR A 481 -9.32 8.78 23.90
CA THR A 481 -10.70 9.32 23.98
C THR A 481 -11.08 10.13 22.74
N THR A 482 -10.07 10.61 22.01
CA THR A 482 -10.11 11.24 20.71
C THR A 482 -9.11 10.49 19.85
N GLY A 483 -9.54 9.89 18.74
CA GLY A 483 -8.65 9.03 17.94
C GLY A 483 -9.16 8.92 16.52
N ALA A 484 -8.23 9.20 15.58
CA ALA A 484 -8.19 8.97 14.13
C ALA A 484 -9.51 9.08 13.31
N PRO A 485 -9.48 9.61 12.08
CA PRO A 485 -10.68 9.66 11.23
C PRO A 485 -11.40 8.31 11.16
N GLY A 486 -12.62 8.29 11.69
CA GLY A 486 -13.71 7.44 11.21
C GLY A 486 -13.59 5.92 11.33
N LYS A 487 -13.20 5.37 12.51
CA LYS A 487 -13.69 4.08 13.10
C LYS A 487 -12.78 3.47 14.19
N PHE A 488 -11.51 3.86 14.25
CA PHE A 488 -10.52 3.24 15.13
C PHE A 488 -10.10 4.10 16.32
N VAL A 489 -9.54 3.45 17.32
CA VAL A 489 -9.06 4.00 18.58
C VAL A 489 -7.66 3.47 18.81
N VAL A 490 -6.70 4.38 19.04
CA VAL A 490 -5.35 3.99 19.44
C VAL A 490 -5.45 3.32 20.80
N THR A 491 -4.99 2.07 20.87
CA THR A 491 -5.11 1.20 22.03
C THR A 491 -3.74 0.68 22.41
N VAL A 492 -3.30 1.03 23.62
CA VAL A 492 -1.98 0.69 24.15
C VAL A 492 -2.17 -0.38 25.22
N LEU A 493 -1.62 -1.55 24.97
CA LEU A 493 -1.68 -2.72 25.84
C LEU A 493 -0.36 -2.82 26.60
N SER A 494 -0.41 -2.82 27.93
CA SER A 494 0.76 -2.96 28.78
C SER A 494 0.53 -4.05 29.83
N GLY A 495 1.36 -5.09 29.82
CA GLY A 495 1.25 -6.22 30.75
C GLY A 495 2.50 -7.09 30.76
N THR A 496 2.59 -7.97 31.74
CA THR A 496 3.62 -9.03 31.77
C THR A 496 3.33 -10.10 30.71
N GLY A 497 4.34 -10.87 30.30
CA GLY A 497 4.15 -11.99 29.37
C GLY A 497 2.98 -12.93 29.75
N PRO A 498 2.88 -13.40 31.01
CA PRO A 498 1.73 -14.20 31.47
C PRO A 498 0.37 -13.51 31.39
N GLN A 499 0.31 -12.20 31.69
CA GLN A 499 -0.94 -11.43 31.55
C GLN A 499 -1.35 -11.32 30.09
N LEU A 500 -0.42 -11.03 29.20
CA LEU A 500 -0.72 -10.88 27.78
C LEU A 500 -1.11 -12.21 27.11
N ARG A 501 -0.52 -13.34 27.51
CA ARG A 501 -1.01 -14.67 27.11
C ARG A 501 -2.44 -14.93 27.60
N THR A 502 -2.72 -14.64 28.88
CA THR A 502 -4.09 -14.75 29.42
C THR A 502 -5.08 -13.86 28.67
N LEU A 503 -4.68 -12.63 28.31
CA LEU A 503 -5.49 -11.74 27.48
C LEU A 503 -5.76 -12.37 26.11
N ALA A 504 -4.71 -12.89 25.45
CA ALA A 504 -4.86 -13.52 24.14
C ALA A 504 -5.79 -14.73 24.19
N ASP A 505 -5.69 -15.58 25.23
CA ASP A 505 -6.64 -16.67 25.47
C ASP A 505 -8.07 -16.17 25.62
N ALA A 506 -8.28 -15.12 26.42
CA ALA A 506 -9.61 -14.58 26.68
C ALA A 506 -10.28 -14.03 25.42
N ILE A 507 -9.56 -13.23 24.61
CA ILE A 507 -10.16 -12.56 23.45
C ILE A 507 -10.27 -13.44 22.20
N ALA A 508 -9.74 -14.68 22.22
CA ALA A 508 -9.76 -15.58 21.07
C ALA A 508 -11.19 -15.97 20.64
N GLU A 509 -12.12 -16.04 21.59
CA GLU A 509 -13.51 -16.49 21.37
C GLU A 509 -14.56 -15.38 21.57
N GLU A 510 -14.14 -14.15 21.87
CA GLU A 510 -15.06 -13.01 22.16
C GLU A 510 -15.80 -12.48 20.93
N GLY A 511 -15.36 -12.84 19.73
CA GLY A 511 -15.91 -12.36 18.46
C GLY A 511 -15.30 -11.03 17.98
N ASP A 512 -16.02 -10.31 17.12
CA ASP A 512 -15.58 -9.04 16.49
C ASP A 512 -14.22 -9.10 15.77
N GLY A 513 -13.78 -10.29 15.34
CA GLY A 513 -12.47 -10.49 14.72
C GLY A 513 -11.29 -10.41 15.68
N LEU A 514 -11.54 -10.44 17.00
CA LEU A 514 -10.48 -10.45 18.03
C LEU A 514 -9.63 -11.74 18.00
N ALA A 515 -10.10 -12.80 17.34
CA ALA A 515 -9.32 -14.01 17.09
C ALA A 515 -7.99 -13.74 16.37
N HIS A 516 -7.96 -12.80 15.40
CA HIS A 516 -6.72 -12.44 14.73
C HIS A 516 -5.77 -11.66 15.65
N LEU A 517 -6.29 -10.69 16.41
CA LEU A 517 -5.50 -9.96 17.41
C LEU A 517 -4.95 -10.90 18.49
N SER A 518 -5.72 -11.92 18.89
CA SER A 518 -5.26 -12.97 19.80
C SER A 518 -4.03 -13.68 19.25
N ARG A 519 -4.06 -14.12 17.98
CA ARG A 519 -2.91 -14.78 17.32
C ARG A 519 -1.68 -13.88 17.30
N GLN A 520 -1.83 -12.64 16.81
CA GLN A 520 -0.76 -11.64 16.80
C GLN A 520 -0.16 -11.42 18.19
N LEU A 521 -1.01 -11.31 19.22
CA LEU A 521 -0.56 -11.10 20.60
C LEU A 521 0.18 -12.33 21.15
N ARG A 522 -0.28 -13.56 20.86
CA ARG A 522 0.44 -14.79 21.26
C ARG A 522 1.81 -14.86 20.61
N GLU A 523 1.85 -14.73 19.29
CA GLU A 523 3.08 -14.77 18.49
C GLU A 523 4.08 -13.73 19.00
N ALA A 524 3.64 -12.48 19.16
CA ALA A 524 4.49 -11.43 19.67
C ALA A 524 4.96 -11.72 21.10
N VAL A 525 4.09 -12.22 21.99
CA VAL A 525 4.43 -12.53 23.38
C VAL A 525 5.42 -13.70 23.48
N ASP A 526 5.23 -14.74 22.67
CA ASP A 526 6.00 -15.98 22.71
C ASP A 526 7.32 -15.91 21.94
N ALA A 527 7.44 -15.01 20.95
CA ALA A 527 8.71 -14.64 20.33
C ALA A 527 9.76 -14.13 21.35
N GLY A 528 9.36 -13.77 22.58
CA GLY A 528 10.28 -13.33 23.64
C GLY A 528 11.26 -12.24 23.17
N ARG A 529 12.46 -12.18 23.75
CA ARG A 529 13.65 -11.62 23.06
C ARG A 529 14.37 -12.71 22.23
N SER A 530 13.78 -13.91 22.17
CA SER A 530 14.36 -15.09 21.54
C SER A 530 13.82 -15.18 20.13
N ARG A 531 14.54 -14.48 19.25
CA ARG A 531 14.33 -14.34 17.81
C ARG A 531 13.77 -15.60 17.14
N PRO A 532 12.56 -15.55 16.58
CA PRO A 532 12.30 -16.10 15.26
C PRO A 532 12.71 -15.01 14.23
N GLY A 533 13.47 -15.28 13.17
CA GLY A 533 13.89 -16.56 12.61
C GLY A 533 15.33 -16.51 12.13
N SER A 534 15.90 -17.69 11.95
CA SER A 534 16.75 -17.91 10.80
C SER A 534 16.02 -17.31 9.61
N TRP A 535 16.56 -16.23 9.07
CA TRP A 535 16.36 -15.99 7.65
C TRP A 535 16.76 -17.29 6.96
N ASP A 536 15.93 -17.89 6.11
CA ASP A 536 16.21 -19.21 5.49
C ASP A 536 17.63 -19.29 4.89
N ALA A 537 18.15 -18.16 4.40
CA ALA A 537 19.50 -18.06 3.86
C ALA A 537 20.63 -18.06 4.92
N VAL A 538 20.34 -17.73 6.18
CA VAL A 538 21.34 -17.55 7.24
C VAL A 538 20.96 -18.22 8.56
N GLU A 539 21.73 -19.25 8.93
CA GLU A 539 21.65 -19.89 10.24
C GLU A 539 22.55 -19.19 11.26
N THR A 540 22.00 -18.27 12.08
CA THR A 540 22.76 -17.61 13.16
C THR A 540 21.92 -17.32 14.40
N ASP A 541 22.56 -17.33 15.58
CA ASP A 541 21.95 -16.98 16.88
C ASP A 541 22.12 -15.49 17.26
N ARG A 542 22.95 -14.78 16.49
CA ARG A 542 23.27 -13.34 16.64
C ARG A 542 22.68 -12.53 15.48
N THR A 543 22.89 -11.21 15.46
CA THR A 543 22.52 -10.41 14.27
C THR A 543 23.45 -10.85 13.14
N ALA A 544 22.92 -11.10 11.95
CA ALA A 544 23.72 -11.45 10.78
C ALA A 544 24.43 -10.20 10.23
N VAL A 545 25.63 -10.39 9.67
CA VAL A 545 26.41 -9.36 9.02
C VAL A 545 26.39 -9.59 7.52
N MET A 546 25.71 -8.70 6.80
CA MET A 546 25.71 -8.67 5.34
C MET A 546 26.81 -7.70 4.85
N GLY A 547 27.83 -8.22 4.19
CA GLY A 547 28.97 -7.47 3.66
C GLY A 547 28.70 -6.95 2.24
N VAL A 548 28.90 -5.65 2.01
CA VAL A 548 28.67 -5.02 0.70
C VAL A 548 29.89 -5.17 -0.22
N LEU A 549 29.72 -5.90 -1.33
CA LEU A 549 30.70 -6.06 -2.40
C LEU A 549 30.25 -5.29 -3.66
N ASN A 550 30.83 -4.12 -3.89
CA ASN A 550 30.52 -3.33 -5.10
C ASN A 550 31.42 -3.76 -6.27
N VAL A 551 30.82 -4.15 -7.39
CA VAL A 551 31.49 -4.57 -8.63
C VAL A 551 31.39 -3.46 -9.70
N THR A 552 31.64 -2.21 -9.30
CA THR A 552 31.55 -1.03 -10.18
C THR A 552 32.93 -0.58 -10.67
N PRO A 553 33.07 0.02 -11.89
CA PRO A 553 34.35 0.41 -12.48
C PRO A 553 35.31 1.13 -11.51
N ASP A 554 34.78 2.02 -10.67
CA ASP A 554 35.57 2.81 -9.72
C ASP A 554 36.08 2.02 -8.49
N SER A 555 35.61 0.79 -8.27
CA SER A 555 35.92 -0.01 -7.08
C SER A 555 37.27 -0.74 -7.17
N PHE A 556 37.81 -0.92 -8.39
CA PHE A 556 39.07 -1.64 -8.66
C PHE A 556 39.82 -0.94 -9.80
N TYR A 557 40.61 0.09 -9.47
CA TYR A 557 41.07 1.10 -10.44
C TYR A 557 42.35 0.75 -11.24
N ASP A 558 42.92 -0.46 -11.12
CA ASP A 558 44.28 -0.74 -11.63
C ASP A 558 44.42 -1.96 -12.59
N GLY A 559 43.34 -2.61 -13.06
CA GLY A 559 43.43 -3.84 -13.88
C GLY A 559 42.29 -4.06 -14.90
N GLY A 560 42.46 -5.00 -15.84
CA GLY A 560 41.46 -5.38 -16.86
C GLY A 560 40.26 -6.17 -16.31
N GLU A 561 39.34 -6.65 -17.16
CA GLU A 561 38.13 -7.39 -16.74
C GLU A 561 38.43 -8.62 -15.86
N TYR A 562 39.43 -9.42 -16.23
CA TYR A 562 39.87 -10.58 -15.45
C TYR A 562 40.46 -10.19 -14.09
N ASP A 563 41.23 -9.11 -14.04
CA ASP A 563 41.81 -8.62 -12.77
C ASP A 563 40.73 -8.11 -11.81
N ARG A 564 39.57 -7.67 -12.33
CA ARG A 564 38.43 -7.21 -11.53
C ARG A 564 37.62 -8.35 -10.95
N LEU A 565 37.40 -9.43 -11.72
CA LEU A 565 36.73 -10.63 -11.22
C LEU A 565 37.55 -11.26 -10.09
N ASP A 566 38.84 -11.50 -10.33
CA ASP A 566 39.74 -12.10 -9.34
C ASP A 566 39.79 -11.24 -8.05
N ALA A 567 39.87 -9.91 -8.18
CA ALA A 567 39.86 -9.01 -7.03
C ALA A 567 38.51 -8.98 -6.28
N ALA A 568 37.38 -9.09 -6.98
CA ALA A 568 36.06 -9.19 -6.35
C ALA A 568 35.92 -10.50 -5.58
N VAL A 569 36.40 -11.61 -6.14
CA VAL A 569 36.41 -12.92 -5.49
C VAL A 569 37.32 -12.93 -4.27
N GLU A 570 38.56 -12.44 -4.38
CA GLU A 570 39.49 -12.33 -3.25
C GLU A 570 38.88 -11.48 -2.13
N ARG A 571 38.24 -10.35 -2.46
CA ARG A 571 37.59 -9.51 -1.45
C ARG A 571 36.39 -10.20 -0.79
N ALA A 572 35.61 -10.98 -1.52
CA ALA A 572 34.51 -11.74 -0.95
C ALA A 572 35.01 -12.82 0.02
N GLU A 573 36.06 -13.57 -0.36
CA GLU A 573 36.70 -14.55 0.52
C GLU A 573 37.24 -13.89 1.80
N GLU A 574 37.82 -12.70 1.70
CA GLU A 574 38.22 -11.90 2.86
C GLU A 574 37.01 -11.53 3.73
N MET A 575 35.91 -11.03 3.16
CA MET A 575 34.69 -10.70 3.91
C MET A 575 34.14 -11.90 4.69
N VAL A 576 34.12 -13.08 4.07
CA VAL A 576 33.72 -14.34 4.73
C VAL A 576 34.66 -14.63 5.91
N ALA A 577 35.98 -14.53 5.71
CA ALA A 577 36.96 -14.72 6.78
C ALA A 577 36.85 -13.66 7.90
N GLU A 578 36.43 -12.44 7.58
CA GLU A 578 36.15 -11.35 8.52
C GLU A 578 34.86 -11.58 9.34
N GLY A 579 33.99 -12.49 8.89
CA GLY A 579 32.76 -12.91 9.56
C GLY A 579 31.49 -12.38 8.93
N ALA A 580 31.48 -12.14 7.60
CA ALA A 580 30.23 -11.96 6.86
C ALA A 580 29.42 -13.25 6.87
N ASP A 581 28.13 -13.13 7.17
CA ASP A 581 27.16 -14.22 7.05
C ASP A 581 26.51 -14.22 5.65
N VAL A 582 26.48 -13.05 5.00
CA VAL A 582 26.01 -12.85 3.62
C VAL A 582 26.95 -11.92 2.87
N VAL A 583 27.22 -12.21 1.59
CA VAL A 583 27.91 -11.30 0.68
C VAL A 583 26.91 -10.72 -0.31
N ASP A 584 26.77 -9.40 -0.33
CA ASP A 584 25.82 -8.67 -1.16
C ASP A 584 26.53 -7.99 -2.33
N VAL A 585 26.32 -8.53 -3.53
CA VAL A 585 27.01 -8.19 -4.78
C VAL A 585 26.20 -7.15 -5.55
N GLY A 586 26.77 -5.94 -5.70
CA GLY A 586 26.11 -4.82 -6.40
C GLY A 586 26.85 -4.40 -7.68
N GLY A 587 26.16 -4.41 -8.82
CA GLY A 587 26.70 -4.00 -10.13
C GLY A 587 26.43 -2.54 -10.50
N GLU A 588 25.45 -1.90 -9.87
CA GLU A 588 25.01 -0.52 -10.09
C GLU A 588 25.22 0.33 -8.82
N SER A 589 25.69 1.57 -8.96
CA SER A 589 25.83 2.49 -7.83
C SER A 589 24.49 3.16 -7.54
N THR A 590 23.99 3.01 -6.32
CA THR A 590 22.76 3.68 -5.83
C THR A 590 23.02 5.07 -5.24
N ARG A 591 24.24 5.59 -5.38
CA ARG A 591 24.61 6.93 -4.89
C ARG A 591 23.84 8.03 -5.66
N PRO A 592 23.45 9.13 -4.99
CA PRO A 592 22.83 10.26 -5.67
C PRO A 592 23.68 10.75 -6.85
N GLY A 593 23.04 10.91 -8.02
CA GLY A 593 23.67 11.40 -9.25
C GLY A 593 24.51 10.38 -10.03
N ALA A 594 24.46 9.08 -9.69
CA ALA A 594 25.08 8.04 -10.51
C ALA A 594 24.28 7.77 -11.79
N ASP A 595 24.97 7.57 -12.91
CA ASP A 595 24.34 7.20 -14.18
C ASP A 595 23.76 5.77 -14.10
N PRO A 596 22.51 5.55 -14.52
CA PRO A 596 21.93 4.22 -14.58
C PRO A 596 22.74 3.29 -15.49
N VAL A 597 22.90 2.04 -15.04
CA VAL A 597 23.57 0.98 -15.81
C VAL A 597 22.52 0.20 -16.61
N SER A 598 22.83 -0.22 -17.84
CA SER A 598 21.93 -1.08 -18.62
C SER A 598 21.75 -2.46 -17.95
N VAL A 599 20.68 -3.18 -18.28
CA VAL A 599 20.44 -4.55 -17.76
C VAL A 599 21.62 -5.46 -18.15
N GLU A 600 22.03 -5.41 -19.41
CA GLU A 600 23.09 -6.25 -19.96
C GLU A 600 24.43 -5.99 -19.29
N GLU A 601 24.78 -4.71 -19.12
CA GLU A 601 26.05 -4.32 -18.47
C GLU A 601 26.06 -4.68 -16.97
N GLU A 602 24.92 -4.60 -16.27
CA GLU A 602 24.85 -5.02 -14.88
C GLU A 602 25.03 -6.54 -14.77
N ILE A 603 24.35 -7.33 -15.61
CA ILE A 603 24.51 -8.79 -15.70
C ILE A 603 25.97 -9.18 -15.95
N GLU A 604 26.64 -8.54 -16.92
CA GLU A 604 28.06 -8.80 -17.23
C GLU A 604 28.99 -8.52 -16.06
N ARG A 605 28.61 -7.63 -15.13
CA ARG A 605 29.38 -7.33 -13.92
C ARG A 605 29.13 -8.34 -12.80
N VAL A 606 27.86 -8.67 -12.53
CA VAL A 606 27.50 -9.41 -11.32
C VAL A 606 27.49 -10.93 -11.49
N VAL A 607 27.02 -11.44 -12.64
CA VAL A 607 26.84 -12.89 -12.84
C VAL A 607 28.17 -13.66 -12.71
N PRO A 608 29.28 -13.26 -13.36
CA PRO A 608 30.55 -13.99 -13.22
C PRO A 608 31.08 -14.04 -11.78
N VAL A 609 30.82 -12.97 -11.00
CA VAL A 609 31.21 -12.92 -9.58
C VAL A 609 30.35 -13.89 -8.77
N VAL A 610 29.02 -13.88 -8.95
CA VAL A 610 28.11 -14.82 -8.28
C VAL A 610 28.46 -16.27 -8.61
N GLU A 611 28.69 -16.61 -9.88
CA GLU A 611 29.08 -17.97 -10.29
C GLU A 611 30.37 -18.43 -9.59
N ALA A 612 31.38 -17.56 -9.51
CA ALA A 612 32.64 -17.87 -8.85
C ALA A 612 32.48 -18.08 -7.34
N LEU A 613 31.59 -17.30 -6.71
CA LEU A 613 31.34 -17.35 -5.27
C LEU A 613 30.35 -18.44 -4.85
N SER A 614 29.56 -19.00 -5.78
CA SER A 614 28.51 -20.01 -5.51
C SER A 614 28.99 -21.28 -4.79
N SER A 615 30.31 -21.51 -4.76
CA SER A 615 30.92 -22.64 -4.06
C SER A 615 31.41 -22.33 -2.64
N LEU A 616 31.34 -21.07 -2.22
CA LEU A 616 31.66 -20.65 -0.86
C LEU A 616 30.51 -21.00 0.09
N ASP A 617 30.85 -21.30 1.34
CA ASP A 617 29.88 -21.59 2.40
C ASP A 617 29.38 -20.27 3.03
N VAL A 618 28.70 -19.45 2.21
CA VAL A 618 28.11 -18.17 2.58
C VAL A 618 26.90 -17.89 1.70
N ALA A 619 25.85 -17.27 2.23
CA ALA A 619 24.73 -16.84 1.41
C ALA A 619 25.14 -15.70 0.46
N LEU A 620 24.64 -15.75 -0.77
CA LEU A 620 24.91 -14.76 -1.80
C LEU A 620 23.66 -13.92 -2.06
N SER A 621 23.81 -12.61 -1.93
CA SER A 621 22.79 -11.62 -2.25
C SER A 621 23.19 -10.82 -3.47
N VAL A 622 22.20 -10.45 -4.30
CA VAL A 622 22.36 -9.48 -5.38
C VAL A 622 21.67 -8.16 -5.02
N ASP A 623 22.40 -7.04 -5.02
CA ASP A 623 21.84 -5.69 -4.87
C ASP A 623 21.42 -5.17 -6.24
N THR A 624 20.15 -5.37 -6.59
CA THR A 624 19.60 -4.92 -7.88
C THR A 624 18.13 -4.53 -7.76
N ARG A 625 17.71 -3.61 -8.63
CA ARG A 625 16.33 -3.13 -8.79
C ARG A 625 15.66 -3.66 -10.07
N LYS A 626 16.36 -4.50 -10.83
CA LYS A 626 15.93 -4.96 -12.17
C LYS A 626 15.66 -6.45 -12.13
N ALA A 627 14.42 -6.85 -12.41
CA ALA A 627 14.00 -8.24 -12.32
C ALA A 627 14.84 -9.15 -13.24
N ALA A 628 15.22 -8.67 -14.43
CA ALA A 628 16.06 -9.41 -15.37
C ALA A 628 17.49 -9.68 -14.85
N VAL A 629 18.06 -8.75 -14.05
CA VAL A 629 19.37 -8.96 -13.40
C VAL A 629 19.22 -9.98 -12.29
N ALA A 630 18.18 -9.84 -11.45
CA ALA A 630 17.87 -10.78 -10.39
C ALA A 630 17.71 -12.21 -10.92
N ASP A 631 16.90 -12.40 -11.97
CA ASP A 631 16.68 -13.70 -12.63
C ASP A 631 18.00 -14.35 -13.08
N ALA A 632 18.85 -13.59 -13.76
CA ALA A 632 20.15 -14.07 -14.22
C ALA A 632 21.09 -14.45 -13.07
N THR A 633 21.10 -13.67 -11.98
CA THR A 633 21.95 -13.96 -10.81
C THR A 633 21.44 -15.09 -9.95
N LEU A 634 20.12 -15.25 -9.78
CA LEU A 634 19.53 -16.39 -9.08
C LEU A 634 19.84 -17.69 -9.85
N ALA A 635 19.71 -17.68 -11.17
CA ALA A 635 20.13 -18.80 -12.02
C ALA A 635 21.63 -19.13 -11.92
N ALA A 636 22.46 -18.13 -11.59
CA ALA A 636 23.91 -18.28 -11.39
C ALA A 636 24.30 -18.78 -10.00
N GLY A 637 23.35 -18.82 -9.04
CA GLY A 637 23.57 -19.33 -7.68
C GLY A 637 23.48 -18.28 -6.57
N ALA A 638 22.83 -17.13 -6.79
CA ALA A 638 22.44 -16.25 -5.70
C ALA A 638 21.25 -16.84 -4.91
N ASP A 639 21.21 -16.61 -3.60
CA ASP A 639 20.17 -17.09 -2.68
C ASP A 639 19.13 -15.99 -2.36
N VAL A 640 19.52 -14.73 -2.57
CA VAL A 640 18.82 -13.55 -2.07
C VAL A 640 18.81 -12.45 -3.12
N VAL A 641 17.67 -11.78 -3.27
CA VAL A 641 17.58 -10.50 -3.97
C VAL A 641 17.40 -9.37 -2.97
N ASN A 642 18.34 -8.43 -2.96
CA ASN A 642 18.26 -7.20 -2.19
C ASN A 642 17.71 -6.07 -3.06
N ASP A 643 16.38 -5.88 -3.02
CA ASP A 643 15.70 -4.86 -3.81
C ASP A 643 15.53 -3.55 -3.02
N VAL A 644 16.51 -2.68 -3.20
CA VAL A 644 16.53 -1.31 -2.65
C VAL A 644 15.47 -0.37 -3.26
N SER A 645 14.74 -0.79 -4.29
CA SER A 645 13.60 -0.03 -4.81
C SER A 645 12.29 -0.34 -4.09
N GLY A 646 12.22 -1.48 -3.39
CA GLY A 646 11.01 -1.91 -2.69
C GLY A 646 9.93 -2.43 -3.62
N LEU A 647 10.29 -3.27 -4.60
CA LEU A 647 9.43 -3.80 -5.65
C LEU A 647 8.92 -2.69 -6.58
N SER A 648 9.80 -1.80 -7.03
CA SER A 648 9.42 -0.83 -8.07
C SER A 648 9.28 -1.50 -9.43
N ASP A 649 10.13 -2.49 -9.73
CA ASP A 649 9.97 -3.39 -10.87
C ASP A 649 8.89 -4.43 -10.54
N PRO A 650 7.72 -4.42 -11.20
CA PRO A 650 6.62 -5.32 -10.86
C PRO A 650 6.88 -6.80 -11.12
N GLU A 651 7.88 -7.15 -11.95
CA GLU A 651 8.25 -8.55 -12.20
C GLU A 651 9.10 -9.13 -11.07
N MET A 652 9.79 -8.28 -10.28
CA MET A 652 10.75 -8.71 -9.25
C MET A 652 10.18 -9.76 -8.29
N ARG A 653 8.97 -9.54 -7.79
CA ARG A 653 8.30 -10.44 -6.85
C ARG A 653 8.00 -11.82 -7.44
N PHE A 654 7.78 -11.92 -8.75
CA PHE A 654 7.53 -13.20 -9.41
C PHE A 654 8.83 -13.94 -9.67
N ILE A 655 9.88 -13.22 -10.10
CA ILE A 655 11.22 -13.82 -10.24
C ILE A 655 11.69 -14.42 -8.92
N VAL A 656 11.56 -13.68 -7.80
CA VAL A 656 11.99 -14.21 -6.50
C VAL A 656 11.18 -15.46 -6.11
N ALA A 657 9.86 -15.45 -6.32
CA ALA A 657 9.01 -16.60 -6.05
C ALA A 657 9.35 -17.81 -6.93
N ASP A 658 9.54 -17.60 -8.24
CA ASP A 658 9.82 -18.66 -9.23
C ASP A 658 11.16 -19.38 -8.95
N HIS A 659 12.10 -18.71 -8.30
CA HIS A 659 13.40 -19.26 -7.90
C HIS A 659 13.45 -19.75 -6.45
N ASP A 660 12.34 -19.71 -5.70
CA ASP A 660 12.31 -20.05 -4.27
C ASP A 660 13.32 -19.24 -3.42
N ALA A 661 13.65 -18.02 -3.86
CA ALA A 661 14.69 -17.19 -3.26
C ALA A 661 14.18 -16.31 -2.12
N SER A 662 15.10 -15.74 -1.33
CA SER A 662 14.76 -14.73 -0.34
C SER A 662 14.71 -13.32 -0.93
N LEU A 663 13.87 -12.46 -0.35
CA LEU A 663 13.72 -11.05 -0.75
C LEU A 663 14.11 -10.14 0.40
N VAL A 664 15.01 -9.18 0.17
CA VAL A 664 15.09 -7.97 1.00
C VAL A 664 14.26 -6.88 0.33
N VAL A 665 13.22 -6.40 1.01
CA VAL A 665 12.36 -5.32 0.54
C VAL A 665 12.61 -4.07 1.38
N MET A 666 13.11 -3.02 0.73
CA MET A 666 13.44 -1.77 1.40
C MET A 666 12.39 -0.68 1.19
N HIS A 667 12.15 0.13 2.20
CA HIS A 667 11.45 1.40 2.00
C HIS A 667 12.40 2.45 1.39
N SER A 668 12.09 2.91 0.18
CA SER A 668 12.75 4.05 -0.48
C SER A 668 11.73 5.13 -0.89
N GLN A 669 12.14 6.40 -0.96
CA GLN A 669 11.30 7.46 -1.57
C GLN A 669 11.49 7.55 -3.08
N SER A 670 12.74 7.36 -3.51
CA SER A 670 13.19 7.25 -4.88
C SER A 670 14.50 6.48 -4.88
N THR A 671 14.73 5.70 -5.94
CA THR A 671 15.97 4.96 -6.17
C THR A 671 16.39 5.13 -7.63
N PRO A 672 17.54 5.79 -7.92
CA PRO A 672 18.47 6.43 -6.99
C PRO A 672 17.82 7.57 -6.18
N VAL A 673 18.39 7.88 -5.01
CA VAL A 673 17.88 8.93 -4.12
C VAL A 673 17.98 10.29 -4.81
N ASP A 674 16.83 10.95 -4.94
CA ASP A 674 16.73 12.34 -5.38
C ASP A 674 16.92 13.27 -4.17
N PRO A 675 18.01 14.07 -4.12
CA PRO A 675 18.28 14.99 -3.01
C PRO A 675 17.34 16.20 -2.96
N ASP A 676 16.71 16.58 -4.08
CA ASP A 676 15.80 17.73 -4.16
C ASP A 676 14.38 17.33 -3.74
N ARG A 677 14.07 16.03 -3.79
CA ARG A 677 12.80 15.48 -3.33
C ARG A 677 12.78 15.33 -1.81
N SER A 678 11.98 16.16 -1.13
CA SER A 678 11.74 16.03 0.31
C SER A 678 10.31 15.56 0.58
N THR A 679 10.14 14.41 1.23
CA THR A 679 8.83 14.03 1.81
C THR A 679 8.80 14.36 3.30
N SER A 680 7.68 14.90 3.78
CA SER A 680 7.42 15.01 5.21
C SER A 680 6.69 13.75 5.71
N TYR A 681 7.24 13.11 6.72
CA TYR A 681 6.54 12.09 7.50
C TYR A 681 5.88 12.74 8.71
N GLY A 682 4.70 12.25 9.09
CA GLY A 682 4.11 12.63 10.38
C GLY A 682 4.87 11.92 11.50
N ASP A 683 4.88 10.59 11.45
CA ASP A 683 5.77 9.70 12.19
C ASP A 683 6.46 8.78 11.18
N VAL A 684 7.78 8.94 11.01
CA VAL A 684 8.52 8.20 9.98
C VAL A 684 8.47 6.69 10.19
N VAL A 685 8.39 6.21 11.42
CA VAL A 685 8.36 4.77 11.70
C VAL A 685 6.98 4.21 11.36
N GLU A 686 5.90 4.89 11.77
CA GLU A 686 4.53 4.45 11.45
C GLU A 686 4.25 4.49 9.95
N ASP A 687 4.66 5.56 9.26
CA ASP A 687 4.48 5.70 7.81
C ASP A 687 5.31 4.65 7.04
N VAL A 688 6.59 4.42 7.43
CA VAL A 688 7.46 3.40 6.79
C VAL A 688 6.92 1.99 7.04
N LEU A 689 6.44 1.70 8.25
CA LEU A 689 5.84 0.40 8.60
C LEU A 689 4.56 0.14 7.80
N TYR A 690 3.71 1.15 7.60
CA TYR A 690 2.53 1.03 6.74
C TYR A 690 2.92 0.76 5.28
N GLU A 691 3.87 1.52 4.73
CA GLU A 691 4.31 1.35 3.34
C GLU A 691 4.98 -0.02 3.13
N LEU A 692 5.85 -0.46 4.04
CA LEU A 692 6.48 -1.79 3.99
C LEU A 692 5.46 -2.92 4.11
N ASN A 693 4.44 -2.80 4.96
CA ASN A 693 3.40 -3.81 5.07
C ASN A 693 2.69 -4.05 3.73
N GLU A 694 2.36 -2.98 2.99
CA GLU A 694 1.77 -3.14 1.66
C GLU A 694 2.75 -3.81 0.67
N ARG A 695 4.07 -3.62 0.81
CA ARG A 695 5.07 -4.32 -0.02
C ARG A 695 5.19 -5.81 0.35
N VAL A 696 5.19 -6.14 1.64
CA VAL A 696 5.17 -7.53 2.12
C VAL A 696 3.94 -8.26 1.58
N LEU A 697 2.76 -7.65 1.67
CA LEU A 697 1.54 -8.24 1.13
C LEU A 697 1.60 -8.46 -0.39
N LEU A 698 2.26 -7.57 -1.15
CA LEU A 698 2.47 -7.75 -2.59
C LEU A 698 3.43 -8.91 -2.90
N ALA A 699 4.46 -9.11 -2.09
CA ALA A 699 5.39 -10.23 -2.22
C ALA A 699 4.71 -11.57 -1.92
N GLU A 700 3.93 -11.64 -0.84
CA GLU A 700 3.18 -12.86 -0.48
C GLU A 700 2.13 -13.23 -1.52
N GLN A 701 1.44 -12.24 -2.09
CA GLN A 701 0.51 -12.47 -3.20
C GLN A 701 1.18 -13.14 -4.42
N ALA A 702 2.48 -12.90 -4.62
CA ALA A 702 3.25 -13.54 -5.68
C ALA A 702 3.78 -14.94 -5.30
N GLY A 703 3.59 -15.38 -4.04
CA GLY A 703 4.00 -16.69 -3.55
C GLY A 703 5.27 -16.69 -2.70
N ILE A 704 5.78 -15.52 -2.27
CA ILE A 704 6.95 -15.46 -1.38
C ILE A 704 6.50 -15.62 0.07
N ASP A 705 6.94 -16.70 0.73
CA ASP A 705 6.66 -16.93 2.15
C ASP A 705 7.22 -15.81 3.03
N ARG A 706 6.45 -15.41 4.05
CA ARG A 706 6.81 -14.29 4.93
C ARG A 706 8.16 -14.46 5.64
N GLU A 707 8.55 -15.70 5.94
CA GLU A 707 9.84 -16.03 6.59
C GLU A 707 11.05 -15.78 5.66
N ARG A 708 10.82 -15.72 4.33
CA ARG A 708 11.83 -15.40 3.31
C ARG A 708 11.89 -13.92 2.94
N ILE A 709 11.04 -13.09 3.53
CA ILE A 709 11.02 -11.64 3.30
C ILE A 709 11.72 -10.92 4.45
N VAL A 710 12.81 -10.21 4.14
CA VAL A 710 13.52 -9.33 5.06
C VAL A 710 13.12 -7.88 4.78
N VAL A 711 12.78 -7.10 5.80
CA VAL A 711 12.37 -5.70 5.64
C VAL A 711 13.50 -4.74 6.03
N ASP A 712 13.81 -3.76 5.18
CA ASP A 712 14.75 -2.67 5.49
C ASP A 712 14.01 -1.33 5.60
N PRO A 713 14.02 -0.66 6.77
CA PRO A 713 13.44 0.67 6.94
C PRO A 713 14.06 1.78 6.05
N GLY A 714 15.18 1.53 5.40
CA GLY A 714 15.77 2.37 4.36
C GLY A 714 16.48 3.62 4.91
N CYS A 715 17.42 3.42 5.84
CA CYS A 715 18.23 4.51 6.39
C CYS A 715 19.01 5.27 5.29
N GLY A 716 18.83 6.59 5.23
CA GLY A 716 19.49 7.43 4.24
C GLY A 716 18.94 7.32 2.80
N PHE A 717 17.74 6.75 2.61
CA PHE A 717 17.05 6.72 1.31
C PHE A 717 15.84 7.68 1.32
N GLY A 718 16.09 8.95 1.01
CA GLY A 718 15.09 10.03 1.01
C GLY A 718 14.66 10.51 2.41
N LYS A 719 15.35 10.06 3.46
CA LYS A 719 15.01 10.41 4.85
C LYS A 719 15.96 11.48 5.38
N ARG A 720 15.43 12.41 6.18
CA ARG A 720 16.25 13.36 6.93
C ARG A 720 17.17 12.58 7.89
N PRO A 721 18.36 13.10 8.22
CA PRO A 721 19.25 12.45 9.18
C PRO A 721 18.55 12.09 10.50
N ALA A 722 17.71 12.99 11.03
CA ALA A 722 16.94 12.75 12.26
C ALA A 722 16.06 11.50 12.18
N GLU A 723 15.32 11.38 11.08
CA GLU A 723 14.41 10.26 10.81
C GLU A 723 15.19 8.95 10.67
N SER A 724 16.35 8.96 10.02
CA SER A 724 17.18 7.75 9.92
C SER A 724 17.69 7.27 11.28
N PHE A 725 18.01 8.18 12.22
CA PHE A 725 18.32 7.77 13.60
C PHE A 725 17.09 7.24 14.32
N GLU A 726 15.92 7.82 14.09
CA GLU A 726 14.65 7.38 14.68
C GLU A 726 14.26 5.97 14.24
N LEU A 727 14.47 5.62 12.96
CA LEU A 727 14.28 4.26 12.46
C LEU A 727 15.12 3.22 13.22
N VAL A 728 16.38 3.54 13.51
CA VAL A 728 17.26 2.67 14.31
C VAL A 728 16.89 2.68 15.79
N ASP A 729 16.34 3.79 16.29
CA ASP A 729 15.85 3.90 17.67
C ASP A 729 14.64 3.02 17.93
N ARG A 730 13.77 2.91 16.92
CA ARG A 730 12.49 2.20 16.99
C ARG A 730 12.47 0.95 16.10
N VAL A 731 13.64 0.36 15.81
CA VAL A 731 13.76 -0.79 14.90
C VAL A 731 12.90 -1.99 15.35
N ALA A 732 12.74 -2.18 16.66
CA ALA A 732 11.88 -3.23 17.22
C ALA A 732 10.41 -3.13 16.77
N GLU A 733 9.93 -1.94 16.40
CA GLU A 733 8.55 -1.75 15.93
C GLU A 733 8.30 -2.49 14.59
N PHE A 734 9.33 -2.67 13.76
CA PHE A 734 9.22 -3.38 12.49
C PHE A 734 9.00 -4.88 12.64
N GLN A 735 9.25 -5.46 13.83
CA GLN A 735 8.90 -6.85 14.13
C GLN A 735 7.39 -7.10 14.02
N ALA A 736 6.56 -6.05 14.07
CA ALA A 736 5.12 -6.14 13.84
C ALA A 736 4.75 -6.66 12.45
N LEU A 737 5.67 -6.59 11.48
CA LEU A 737 5.49 -7.12 10.13
C LEU A 737 5.65 -8.65 10.07
N GLY A 738 6.11 -9.29 11.15
CA GLY A 738 6.36 -10.74 11.17
C GLY A 738 7.50 -11.18 10.24
N CYS A 739 8.38 -10.25 9.87
CA CYS A 739 9.51 -10.44 8.96
C CYS A 739 10.83 -10.16 9.72
N PRO A 740 11.95 -10.82 9.38
CA PRO A 740 13.28 -10.38 9.81
C PRO A 740 13.55 -8.92 9.40
N VAL A 741 14.24 -8.16 10.25
CA VAL A 741 14.52 -6.73 10.02
C VAL A 741 16.00 -6.49 9.71
N MET A 742 16.29 -5.90 8.56
CA MET A 742 17.63 -5.45 8.18
C MET A 742 17.81 -3.95 8.45
N VAL A 743 19.02 -3.54 8.83
CA VAL A 743 19.40 -2.11 8.91
C VAL A 743 20.62 -1.81 8.05
N GLY A 744 20.39 -1.22 6.87
CA GLY A 744 21.44 -0.70 5.98
C GLY A 744 21.87 0.74 6.29
N HIS A 745 22.70 0.93 7.31
CA HIS A 745 23.08 2.28 7.79
C HIS A 745 24.55 2.68 7.49
N SER A 746 25.36 1.77 6.94
CA SER A 746 26.81 1.96 6.80
C SER A 746 27.20 3.09 5.84
N ARG A 747 28.13 3.95 6.29
CA ARG A 747 28.72 5.07 5.50
C ARG A 747 27.69 6.07 4.92
N LYS A 748 26.46 6.12 5.45
CA LYS A 748 25.38 7.03 5.01
C LYS A 748 25.59 8.49 5.42
N SER A 749 24.99 9.43 4.69
CA SER A 749 25.06 10.88 4.96
C SER A 749 24.42 11.32 6.28
N MET A 750 23.53 10.49 6.85
CA MET A 750 22.90 10.76 8.15
C MET A 750 23.90 11.10 9.27
N TYR A 751 25.14 10.58 9.19
CA TYR A 751 26.18 10.84 10.19
C TYR A 751 26.72 12.27 10.20
N GLU A 752 26.40 13.09 9.20
CA GLU A 752 26.67 14.53 9.23
C GLU A 752 26.00 15.21 10.43
N ARG A 753 24.84 14.69 10.88
CA ARG A 753 24.13 15.17 12.08
C ARG A 753 24.96 15.02 13.36
N VAL A 754 25.90 14.08 13.41
CA VAL A 754 26.82 13.87 14.54
C VAL A 754 28.23 14.41 14.26
N GLY A 755 28.39 15.22 13.21
CA GLY A 755 29.64 15.90 12.88
C GLY A 755 30.64 15.05 12.10
N CYS A 756 30.25 13.89 11.56
CA CYS A 756 31.13 13.00 10.81
C CYS A 756 30.98 13.20 9.29
N GLY A 757 32.03 13.69 8.64
CA GLY A 757 32.12 13.80 7.19
C GLY A 757 32.27 12.44 6.50
N SER A 758 32.33 12.41 5.16
CA SER A 758 32.34 11.18 4.35
C SER A 758 33.46 10.19 4.67
N GLY A 759 34.64 10.66 5.10
CA GLY A 759 35.81 9.82 5.43
C GLY A 759 35.87 9.29 6.86
N GLU A 760 34.99 9.73 7.76
CA GLU A 760 35.08 9.44 9.22
C GLU A 760 33.83 8.72 9.73
N ARG A 761 33.23 7.86 8.91
CA ARG A 761 31.93 7.21 9.21
C ARG A 761 32.02 5.85 9.88
N LEU A 762 33.21 5.26 10.03
CA LEU A 762 33.36 3.95 10.67
C LEU A 762 32.88 3.95 12.13
N ALA A 763 33.43 4.85 12.97
CA ALA A 763 33.05 4.92 14.38
C ALA A 763 31.53 5.11 14.63
N PRO A 764 30.84 6.06 13.97
CA PRO A 764 29.40 6.18 14.14
C PRO A 764 28.61 5.03 13.50
N THR A 765 29.15 4.35 12.48
CA THR A 765 28.59 3.09 11.96
C THR A 765 28.63 2.02 13.04
N LEU A 766 29.80 1.73 13.61
CA LEU A 766 29.95 0.71 14.67
C LEU A 766 29.04 0.98 15.87
N ALA A 767 28.90 2.25 16.27
CA ALA A 767 27.99 2.64 17.33
C ALA A 767 26.52 2.31 16.97
N LEU A 768 26.08 2.62 15.76
CA LEU A 768 24.71 2.32 15.33
C LEU A 768 24.47 0.82 15.10
N THR A 769 25.47 0.07 14.66
CA THR A 769 25.40 -1.39 14.56
C THR A 769 25.18 -2.02 15.94
N ALA A 770 25.89 -1.54 16.97
CA ALA A 770 25.67 -2.01 18.33
C ALA A 770 24.22 -1.74 18.79
N MET A 771 23.70 -0.53 18.54
CA MET A 771 22.32 -0.17 18.91
C MET A 771 21.28 -0.96 18.11
N ALA A 772 21.48 -1.15 16.80
CA ALA A 772 20.57 -1.93 15.96
C ALA A 772 20.50 -3.39 16.43
N ALA A 773 21.66 -4.02 16.67
CA ALA A 773 21.74 -5.40 17.17
C ALA A 773 21.10 -5.55 18.57
N GLU A 774 21.35 -4.59 19.48
CA GLU A 774 20.73 -4.57 20.83
C GLU A 774 19.20 -4.49 20.75
N ARG A 775 18.69 -3.66 19.83
CA ARG A 775 17.26 -3.36 19.67
C ARG A 775 16.51 -4.36 18.78
N GLY A 776 17.17 -5.45 18.38
CA GLY A 776 16.52 -6.56 17.71
C GLY A 776 16.53 -6.49 16.19
N ALA A 777 17.48 -5.80 15.56
CA ALA A 777 17.77 -6.02 14.14
C ALA A 777 18.32 -7.44 13.93
N ASP A 778 17.81 -8.11 12.91
CA ASP A 778 18.20 -9.47 12.53
C ASP A 778 19.40 -9.45 11.59
N VAL A 779 19.50 -8.42 10.74
CA VAL A 779 20.62 -8.24 9.79
C VAL A 779 21.15 -6.81 9.84
N VAL A 780 22.47 -6.63 9.77
CA VAL A 780 23.10 -5.33 9.49
C VAL A 780 23.88 -5.38 8.18
N ARG A 781 23.62 -4.42 7.30
CA ARG A 781 24.31 -4.32 6.01
C ARG A 781 25.40 -3.27 6.04
N VAL A 782 26.66 -3.71 5.87
CA VAL A 782 27.86 -2.92 6.18
C VAL A 782 29.01 -3.09 5.18
N HIS A 783 29.86 -2.07 5.06
CA HIS A 783 31.05 -2.12 4.22
C HIS A 783 32.27 -2.70 4.96
N ASP A 784 32.42 -2.36 6.25
CA ASP A 784 33.58 -2.70 7.08
C ASP A 784 33.24 -3.96 7.93
N VAL A 785 33.33 -5.15 7.32
CA VAL A 785 32.78 -6.41 7.88
C VAL A 785 33.46 -6.79 9.19
N ALA A 786 34.79 -6.82 9.23
CA ALA A 786 35.56 -7.27 10.40
C ALA A 786 35.18 -6.53 11.69
N GLU A 787 35.12 -5.20 11.63
CA GLU A 787 34.81 -4.36 12.78
C GLU A 787 33.35 -4.51 13.22
N ASN A 788 32.41 -4.58 12.28
CA ASN A 788 30.99 -4.74 12.59
C ASN A 788 30.68 -6.14 13.13
N ALA A 789 31.31 -7.19 12.59
CA ALA A 789 31.20 -8.55 13.12
C ALA A 789 31.74 -8.63 14.56
N ALA A 790 32.82 -7.90 14.89
CA ALA A 790 33.30 -7.79 16.27
C ALA A 790 32.30 -7.08 17.19
N VAL A 791 31.63 -6.03 16.72
CA VAL A 791 30.55 -5.34 17.46
C VAL A 791 29.39 -6.28 17.73
N VAL A 792 28.89 -6.96 16.69
CA VAL A 792 27.76 -7.89 16.82
C VAL A 792 28.09 -9.02 17.80
N ARG A 793 29.27 -9.65 17.68
CA ARG A 793 29.71 -10.68 18.65
C ARG A 793 29.79 -10.15 20.08
N SER A 794 30.17 -8.89 20.25
CA SER A 794 30.21 -8.25 21.57
C SER A 794 28.82 -8.07 22.17
N VAL A 795 27.84 -7.66 21.36
CA VAL A 795 26.43 -7.56 21.78
C VAL A 795 25.85 -8.94 22.12
N ALA A 796 26.13 -9.95 21.30
CA ALA A 796 25.69 -11.34 21.56
C ALA A 796 26.24 -11.87 22.90
N ALA A 797 27.54 -11.67 23.16
CA ALA A 797 28.18 -12.07 24.42
C ALA A 797 27.61 -11.37 25.66
N MET A 798 27.08 -10.13 25.52
CA MET A 798 26.39 -9.43 26.60
C MET A 798 25.01 -10.03 26.89
N ASN A 799 24.33 -10.53 25.87
CA ASN A 799 22.98 -11.09 25.96
C ASN A 799 22.94 -12.57 26.38
N GLY A 800 24.11 -13.17 26.66
CA GLY A 800 24.22 -14.54 27.14
C GLY A 800 24.27 -15.62 26.05
N GLY A 801 24.56 -15.22 24.82
CA GLY A 801 24.99 -16.12 23.73
C GLY A 801 26.46 -16.51 23.84
#